data_AF-A0A388KEB8-F1
#
_entry.id   AF-A0A388KEB8-F1
#
_cell.length_a   1.000
_cell.length_b   1.000
_cell.length_c   1.000
_cell.angle_alpha   90.00
_cell.angle_beta   90.00
_cell.angle_gamma   90.00
#
_symmetry.space_group_name_H-M   'P 1'
#
loop_
_entity.id
_entity.type
_entity.pdbx_description
1 polymer ?
#
loop_
_entity_poly.entity_id
_entity_poly.type
_entity_poly.pdbx_seq_one_letter_code
_entity_poly.pdbx_strand_id
1 'polypeptide(L)'
;MLQYARLYYKDILTTKRLQDNRTTDLTEESDMWRDTRVKLQVTGRLDLDRPLTLEETTQTLKTMAKGKSPGVDDLSVEFYSANWDGLGPKLVDLYNEVLTGGKLGKGMSHGVISVLFKKGDKAEVRNWWSISLLNASYKILAKSLARRLAQYLPELVEGDQGAFVRGRSIFNNIVTAIEVLEVVQSEVLDMAVLLLDLEKAYDKVGWAFVLTTLKWMGFGEGFCAWTKTLYIFSTSAIMINGHLSEPFALSRSLRQGYPLAPLVFVLQLEVLLNRLRRHPDIRGLQLHTGEECKVKALADDLLSISENTEKSLGAINLVLAEYSALSEATVNWSKSTFLLPAQFGLKVEWGMRRVGVGEEERFSAVLISLQVDGSGQGLILQQRISARLRLWNFTGHLSVVGRALVANVALFSIMWFVSMVKELAEGTVKAVKRLVARFVWKPRAQDAGGFLSKVVYDTLTFPRVQGGLGLLDPARRTQAQLRNWVVKVATMRSSEHWVTLAERLLMKPWELSRPQDVWACFFILSFRKKKLKSEFWEPIRKAWHRYPPDLQKPPSSKEEVLNQLLFENPAFTDPSGVEFLADDSTGSFGRAWVKKGVVRMADLWSSLLGSWKPLSEAKAVLRGLQGVEVHWRALTDAVPQEWKDILGPEGSDPAGFWYVPQLEREEDSVLWKMLEILPSGFRRIERWKCEGPENTLSLMGEVTIQLWDNPAQARVVEVRSRSPSATILTWVGRKPLKLLSIDPTAWTWAPKAPEEEALVMHKYLVAAGYKQYIQKLKSPVEVAIPRWQAVCEEDLLESKSEF
;
A
#
# COMPACT_ATOMS: atom_id res chain seq x y z
N MET A 1 17.97 31.54 24.78
CA MET A 1 17.29 30.44 24.03
C MET A 1 16.98 30.82 22.59
N LEU A 2 16.25 31.91 22.32
CA LEU A 2 15.90 32.35 20.96
C LEU A 2 17.11 32.55 20.03
N GLN A 3 18.15 33.26 20.50
CA GLN A 3 19.38 33.44 19.73
C GLN A 3 20.15 32.11 19.50
N TYR A 4 20.15 31.20 20.48
CA TYR A 4 20.78 29.88 20.33
C TYR A 4 20.07 29.05 19.24
N ALA A 5 18.73 29.01 19.26
CA ALA A 5 17.96 28.33 18.23
C ALA A 5 18.15 28.98 16.86
N ARG A 6 18.18 30.32 16.78
CA ARG A 6 18.52 31.04 15.54
C ARG A 6 19.86 30.60 14.98
N LEU A 7 20.91 30.55 15.80
CA LEU A 7 22.24 30.12 15.36
C LEU A 7 22.24 28.66 14.89
N TYR A 8 21.59 27.77 15.64
CA TYR A 8 21.45 26.37 15.26
C TYR A 8 20.73 26.18 13.92
N TYR A 9 19.54 26.79 13.76
CA TYR A 9 18.77 26.66 12.53
C TYR A 9 19.42 27.38 11.36
N LYS A 10 20.08 28.51 11.59
CA LYS A 10 20.90 29.17 10.56
C LYS A 10 22.00 28.24 10.07
N ASP A 11 22.71 27.55 10.96
CA ASP A 11 23.77 26.61 10.58
C ASP A 11 23.23 25.44 9.75
N ILE A 12 22.14 24.78 10.20
CA ILE A 12 21.63 23.62 9.46
C ILE A 12 20.96 23.98 8.14
N LEU A 13 20.46 25.22 7.97
CA LEU A 13 19.78 25.69 6.74
C LEU A 13 20.70 26.50 5.80
N THR A 14 22.00 26.56 6.12
CA THR A 14 23.02 27.16 5.27
C THR A 14 23.82 26.05 4.58
N THR A 15 24.00 26.17 3.27
CA THR A 15 24.82 25.25 2.48
C THR A 15 26.26 25.22 2.98
N LYS A 16 26.86 24.02 2.95
CA LYS A 16 28.29 23.81 3.18
C LYS A 16 29.09 23.84 1.87
N ARG A 17 28.42 23.82 0.72
CA ARG A 17 29.04 23.87 -0.62
C ARG A 17 29.08 25.33 -1.10
N LEU A 18 30.06 26.09 -0.62
CA LEU A 18 30.17 27.53 -0.89
C LEU A 18 30.53 27.85 -2.35
N GLN A 19 31.11 26.89 -3.06
CA GLN A 19 31.40 26.98 -4.50
C GLN A 19 30.14 26.86 -5.36
N ASP A 20 29.08 26.24 -4.83
CA ASP A 20 27.84 26.04 -5.57
C ASP A 20 27.11 27.37 -5.71
N ASN A 21 26.65 27.63 -6.92
CA ASN A 21 25.82 28.77 -7.26
C ASN A 21 24.49 28.30 -7.85
N ARG A 22 23.72 29.24 -8.38
CA ARG A 22 22.34 29.03 -8.83
C ARG A 22 22.23 28.31 -10.18
N THR A 23 23.36 28.01 -10.82
CA THR A 23 23.49 27.36 -12.12
C THR A 23 24.44 26.17 -12.07
N THR A 24 24.95 25.81 -10.89
CA THR A 24 25.82 24.64 -10.71
C THR A 24 25.12 23.38 -11.20
N ASP A 25 25.82 22.64 -12.05
CA ASP A 25 25.42 21.35 -12.58
C ASP A 25 26.35 20.28 -11.99
N LEU A 26 25.87 19.55 -10.99
CA LEU A 26 26.69 18.57 -10.28
C LEU A 26 27.00 17.32 -11.12
N THR A 27 26.40 17.17 -12.30
CA THR A 27 26.73 16.07 -13.22
C THR A 27 28.11 16.24 -13.87
N GLU A 28 28.67 17.45 -13.79
CA GLU A 28 30.06 17.72 -14.20
C GLU A 28 31.08 17.21 -13.16
N GLU A 29 30.65 17.04 -11.89
CA GLU A 29 31.52 16.60 -10.78
C GLU A 29 31.45 15.09 -10.51
N SER A 30 30.29 14.47 -10.74
CA SER A 30 30.04 13.06 -10.43
C SER A 30 29.07 12.43 -11.42
N ASP A 31 29.23 11.13 -11.63
CA ASP A 31 28.36 10.34 -12.50
C ASP A 31 27.18 9.68 -11.79
N MET A 32 26.90 10.06 -10.53
CA MET A 32 25.82 9.50 -9.70
C MET A 32 24.45 9.49 -10.39
N TRP A 33 24.16 10.47 -11.27
CA TRP A 33 22.91 10.55 -12.03
C TRP A 33 22.78 9.53 -13.16
N ARG A 34 23.86 8.89 -13.63
CA ARG A 34 23.84 7.95 -14.77
C ARG A 34 22.89 6.76 -14.55
N ASP A 35 22.73 6.33 -13.31
CA ASP A 35 21.80 5.25 -12.95
C ASP A 35 20.33 5.70 -12.93
N THR A 36 20.06 7.01 -12.96
CA THR A 36 18.73 7.62 -13.08
C THR A 36 18.38 7.79 -14.55
N ARG A 37 17.91 6.71 -15.17
CA ARG A 37 17.66 6.66 -16.62
C ARG A 37 16.29 7.20 -17.04
N VAL A 38 15.34 7.17 -16.12
CA VAL A 38 13.96 7.61 -16.38
C VAL A 38 13.93 9.13 -16.53
N LYS A 39 13.32 9.59 -17.62
CA LYS A 39 13.14 11.01 -17.93
C LYS A 39 11.66 11.33 -18.12
N LEU A 40 11.31 12.56 -17.79
CA LEU A 40 10.00 13.13 -18.04
C LEU A 40 9.74 13.17 -19.55
N GLN A 41 8.59 12.62 -19.95
CA GLN A 41 8.16 12.63 -21.35
C GLN A 41 7.88 14.05 -21.83
N VAL A 42 8.00 14.28 -23.14
CA VAL A 42 7.82 15.61 -23.76
C VAL A 42 6.47 16.22 -23.39
N THR A 43 5.40 15.43 -23.40
CA THR A 43 4.04 15.87 -23.02
C THR A 43 3.98 16.33 -21.56
N GLY A 44 4.56 15.57 -20.64
CA GLY A 44 4.63 15.94 -19.23
C GLY A 44 5.50 17.18 -19.00
N ARG A 45 6.60 17.33 -19.73
CA ARG A 45 7.44 18.54 -19.69
C ARG A 45 6.64 19.78 -20.11
N LEU A 46 5.91 19.69 -21.21
CA LEU A 46 5.08 20.81 -21.71
C LEU A 46 3.94 21.15 -20.74
N ASP A 47 3.27 20.15 -20.13
CA ASP A 47 2.23 20.40 -19.12
C ASP A 47 2.79 21.03 -17.84
N LEU A 48 3.96 20.60 -17.38
CA LEU A 48 4.57 21.18 -16.19
C LEU A 48 5.02 22.64 -16.42
N ASP A 49 5.48 22.97 -17.63
CA ASP A 49 6.03 24.30 -17.99
C ASP A 49 4.98 25.33 -18.44
N ARG A 50 3.78 24.90 -18.87
CA ARG A 50 2.75 25.84 -19.35
C ARG A 50 2.37 26.86 -18.26
N PRO A 51 1.98 28.11 -18.61
CA PRO A 51 1.49 29.08 -17.65
C PRO A 51 0.38 28.55 -16.73
N LEU A 52 0.36 29.02 -15.48
CA LEU A 52 -0.72 28.73 -14.54
C LEU A 52 -1.99 29.44 -14.99
N THR A 53 -3.12 28.76 -14.90
CA THR A 53 -4.43 29.35 -15.20
C THR A 53 -5.17 29.73 -13.92
N LEU A 54 -6.11 30.68 -14.05
CA LEU A 54 -7.00 31.03 -12.94
C LEU A 54 -7.84 29.83 -12.49
N GLU A 55 -8.34 29.02 -13.43
CA GLU A 55 -9.10 27.81 -13.10
C GLU A 55 -8.28 26.83 -12.24
N GLU A 56 -7.03 26.58 -12.63
CA GLU A 56 -6.13 25.65 -11.93
C GLU A 56 -5.82 26.11 -10.50
N THR A 57 -5.55 27.40 -10.32
CA THR A 57 -5.29 28.00 -9.01
C THR A 57 -6.56 28.10 -8.16
N THR A 58 -7.72 28.37 -8.77
CA THR A 58 -9.04 28.31 -8.11
C THR A 58 -9.30 26.91 -7.56
N GLN A 59 -9.10 25.88 -8.39
CA GLN A 59 -9.28 24.50 -7.96
C GLN A 59 -8.24 24.10 -6.90
N THR A 60 -7.05 24.67 -6.96
CA THR A 60 -6.02 24.50 -5.92
C THR A 60 -6.53 25.03 -4.58
N LEU A 61 -6.99 26.28 -4.54
CA LEU A 61 -7.51 26.92 -3.32
C LEU A 61 -8.66 26.14 -2.70
N LYS A 62 -9.62 25.67 -3.51
CA LYS A 62 -10.74 24.82 -3.06
C LYS A 62 -10.30 23.54 -2.35
N THR A 63 -9.15 23.00 -2.70
CA THR A 63 -8.59 21.77 -2.08
C THR A 63 -7.69 22.02 -0.87
N MET A 64 -7.38 23.28 -0.55
CA MET A 64 -6.56 23.60 0.61
C MET A 64 -7.35 23.42 1.90
N ALA A 65 -6.67 22.91 2.93
CA ALA A 65 -7.30 22.68 4.22
C ALA A 65 -7.58 24.01 4.93
N LYS A 66 -8.82 24.15 5.42
CA LYS A 66 -9.28 25.24 6.29
C LYS A 66 -8.74 25.10 7.72
N GLY A 67 -8.72 26.19 8.49
CA GLY A 67 -8.30 26.23 9.89
C GLY A 67 -6.79 26.00 10.10
N LYS A 68 -5.97 26.33 9.10
CA LYS A 68 -4.50 26.23 9.19
C LYS A 68 -3.89 27.58 9.51
N SER A 69 -2.81 27.58 10.29
CA SER A 69 -2.08 28.80 10.64
C SER A 69 -1.52 29.48 9.38
N PRO A 70 -1.70 30.81 9.23
CA PRO A 70 -1.15 31.58 8.13
C PRO A 70 0.37 31.76 8.28
N GLY A 71 0.97 32.48 7.32
CA GLY A 71 2.35 32.95 7.44
C GLY A 71 2.41 34.29 8.17
N VAL A 72 3.44 35.09 7.90
CA VAL A 72 3.67 36.38 8.58
C VAL A 72 2.72 37.50 8.15
N ASP A 73 1.95 37.28 7.09
CA ASP A 73 0.93 38.22 6.62
C ASP A 73 -0.42 38.02 7.32
N ASP A 74 -0.55 36.98 8.16
CA ASP A 74 -1.79 36.58 8.82
C ASP A 74 -2.97 36.26 7.88
N LEU A 75 -2.72 36.16 6.57
CA LEU A 75 -3.74 35.88 5.57
C LEU A 75 -3.96 34.37 5.43
N SER A 76 -5.12 33.90 5.88
CA SER A 76 -5.49 32.48 5.87
C SER A 76 -6.07 32.02 4.52
N VAL A 77 -6.25 30.70 4.36
CA VAL A 77 -6.91 30.13 3.17
C VAL A 77 -8.34 30.66 3.02
N GLU A 78 -9.04 30.88 4.13
CA GLU A 78 -10.39 31.44 4.16
C GLU A 78 -10.41 32.88 3.66
N PHE A 79 -9.42 33.69 4.03
CA PHE A 79 -9.27 35.04 3.50
C PHE A 79 -9.15 35.02 1.96
N TYR A 80 -8.25 34.20 1.41
CA TYR A 80 -8.11 34.08 -0.04
C TYR A 80 -9.38 33.52 -0.68
N SER A 81 -10.06 32.57 -0.03
CA SER A 81 -11.32 31.99 -0.54
C SER A 81 -12.44 33.02 -0.63
N ALA A 82 -12.55 33.93 0.35
CA ALA A 82 -13.57 34.97 0.38
C ALA A 82 -13.29 36.12 -0.59
N ASN A 83 -12.02 36.35 -0.95
CA ASN A 83 -11.59 37.48 -1.78
C ASN A 83 -10.99 37.02 -3.13
N TRP A 84 -11.27 35.79 -3.56
CA TRP A 84 -10.58 35.16 -4.68
C TRP A 84 -10.83 35.87 -6.02
N ASP A 85 -12.04 36.40 -6.23
CA ASP A 85 -12.41 37.07 -7.48
C ASP A 85 -11.52 38.29 -7.76
N GLY A 86 -11.11 39.03 -6.72
CA GLY A 86 -10.22 40.18 -6.84
C GLY A 86 -8.72 39.83 -6.81
N LEU A 87 -8.33 38.83 -6.01
CA LEU A 87 -6.91 38.49 -5.78
C LEU A 87 -6.37 37.42 -6.73
N GLY A 88 -7.22 36.47 -7.13
CA GLY A 88 -6.86 35.31 -7.94
C GLY A 88 -6.18 35.68 -9.25
N PRO A 89 -6.79 36.54 -10.10
CA PRO A 89 -6.18 36.96 -11.36
C PRO A 89 -4.79 37.58 -11.15
N LYS A 90 -4.66 38.51 -10.20
CA LYS A 90 -3.40 39.20 -9.89
C LYS A 90 -2.31 38.25 -9.38
N LEU A 91 -2.68 37.25 -8.59
CA LEU A 91 -1.75 36.22 -8.13
C LEU A 91 -1.27 35.35 -9.28
N VAL A 92 -2.16 34.97 -10.19
CA VAL A 92 -1.81 34.18 -11.38
C VAL A 92 -0.83 34.95 -12.26
N ASP A 93 -1.08 36.23 -12.51
CA ASP A 93 -0.17 37.10 -13.26
C ASP A 93 1.22 37.12 -12.59
N LEU A 94 1.27 37.41 -11.28
CA LEU A 94 2.50 37.40 -10.48
C LEU A 94 3.24 36.05 -10.55
N TYR A 95 2.52 34.94 -10.50
CA TYR A 95 3.15 33.61 -10.59
C TYR A 95 3.75 33.37 -11.97
N ASN A 96 3.06 33.80 -13.03
CA ASN A 96 3.50 33.59 -14.40
C ASN A 96 4.65 34.53 -14.81
N GLU A 97 4.81 35.70 -14.17
CA GLU A 97 5.99 36.56 -14.35
C GLU A 97 7.31 35.83 -14.05
N VAL A 98 7.30 34.80 -13.20
CA VAL A 98 8.49 33.97 -12.93
C VAL A 98 9.04 33.32 -14.20
N LEU A 99 8.17 32.97 -15.16
CA LEU A 99 8.57 32.36 -16.42
C LEU A 99 9.40 33.31 -17.30
N THR A 100 9.24 34.62 -17.11
CA THR A 100 9.98 35.66 -17.84
C THR A 100 11.07 36.32 -16.97
N GLY A 101 11.49 35.67 -15.88
CA GLY A 101 12.57 36.13 -14.99
C GLY A 101 12.12 36.98 -13.79
N GLY A 102 10.81 37.13 -13.58
CA GLY A 102 10.21 37.74 -12.40
C GLY A 102 10.51 36.97 -11.11
N LYS A 103 10.17 37.56 -9.96
CA LYS A 103 10.45 37.00 -8.63
C LYS A 103 9.27 37.22 -7.70
N LEU A 104 9.08 36.31 -6.76
CA LEU A 104 8.13 36.52 -5.67
C LEU A 104 8.61 37.66 -4.76
N GLY A 105 7.66 38.41 -4.20
CA GLY A 105 7.95 39.47 -3.23
C GLY A 105 8.66 38.93 -1.98
N LYS A 106 9.58 39.71 -1.41
CA LYS A 106 10.37 39.32 -0.23
C LYS A 106 9.51 38.87 0.96
N GLY A 107 8.39 39.55 1.20
CA GLY A 107 7.45 39.18 2.27
C GLY A 107 6.73 37.86 2.02
N MET A 108 6.48 37.51 0.76
CA MET A 108 5.81 36.27 0.36
C MET A 108 6.73 35.04 0.51
N SER A 109 8.03 35.20 0.31
CA SER A 109 9.02 34.12 0.50
C SER A 109 9.55 34.02 1.93
N HIS A 110 9.32 35.01 2.78
CA HIS A 110 9.66 34.98 4.21
C HIS A 110 8.86 33.90 4.95
N GLY A 111 9.51 33.19 5.87
CA GLY A 111 8.84 32.17 6.68
C GLY A 111 9.19 32.27 8.16
N VAL A 112 8.28 31.80 9.00
CA VAL A 112 8.53 31.69 10.44
C VAL A 112 8.66 30.23 10.81
N ILE A 113 9.83 29.85 11.33
CA ILE A 113 10.08 28.50 11.80
C ILE A 113 9.58 28.40 13.25
N SER A 114 8.47 27.70 13.43
CA SER A 114 7.98 27.29 14.75
C SER A 114 8.60 25.96 15.13
N VAL A 115 8.93 25.78 16.41
CA VAL A 115 9.53 24.55 16.92
C VAL A 115 8.54 23.76 17.78
N LEU A 116 8.44 22.45 17.55
CA LEU A 116 7.62 21.51 18.31
C LEU A 116 8.49 20.47 18.98
N PHE A 117 8.32 20.27 20.29
CA PHE A 117 9.10 19.27 21.02
C PHE A 117 8.78 17.86 20.52
N LYS A 118 9.80 17.09 20.11
CA LYS A 118 9.63 15.72 19.60
C LYS A 118 9.77 14.69 20.72
N LYS A 119 10.96 14.58 21.33
CA LYS A 119 11.31 13.67 22.44
C LYS A 119 12.73 13.97 22.96
N GLY A 120 13.09 13.46 24.13
CA GLY A 120 14.43 13.61 24.72
C GLY A 120 14.51 14.79 25.68
N ASP A 121 15.71 15.34 25.88
CA ASP A 121 15.90 16.54 26.69
C ASP A 121 15.32 17.77 25.99
N LYS A 122 14.47 18.52 26.69
CA LYS A 122 13.85 19.76 26.19
C LYS A 122 14.86 20.91 26.08
N ALA A 123 15.96 20.87 26.81
CA ALA A 123 17.02 21.88 26.75
C ALA A 123 17.83 21.81 25.45
N GLU A 124 17.86 20.65 24.79
CA GLU A 124 18.60 20.42 23.56
C GLU A 124 17.75 20.78 22.33
N VAL A 125 18.16 21.81 21.57
CA VAL A 125 17.42 22.31 20.39
C VAL A 125 17.28 21.25 19.29
N ARG A 126 18.23 20.32 19.18
CA ARG A 126 18.19 19.22 18.20
C ARG A 126 16.97 18.30 18.39
N ASN A 127 16.44 18.23 19.61
CA ASN A 127 15.26 17.44 19.99
C ASN A 127 13.93 18.09 19.60
N TRP A 128 13.97 19.30 19.06
CA TRP A 128 12.81 20.01 18.53
C TRP A 128 12.68 19.83 17.03
N TRP A 129 11.43 19.75 16.57
CA TRP A 129 11.05 19.61 15.18
C TRP A 129 10.58 20.95 14.64
N SER A 130 11.22 21.44 13.59
CA SER A 130 10.88 22.70 12.91
C SER A 130 9.64 22.55 12.04
N ILE A 131 8.80 23.57 11.96
CA ILE A 131 7.76 23.72 10.94
C ILE A 131 7.84 25.15 10.42
N SER A 132 7.96 25.29 9.10
CA SER A 132 7.96 26.60 8.45
C SER A 132 6.52 27.05 8.19
N LEU A 133 6.09 28.09 8.90
CA LEU A 133 4.87 28.83 8.63
C LEU A 133 5.12 29.76 7.44
N LEU A 134 4.47 29.44 6.32
CA LEU A 134 4.56 30.17 5.05
C LEU A 134 3.21 30.79 4.70
N ASN A 135 3.23 31.93 4.01
CA ASN A 135 2.03 32.65 3.59
C ASN A 135 1.15 31.77 2.70
N ALA A 136 -0.18 31.96 2.79
CA ALA A 136 -1.10 31.15 2.00
C ALA A 136 -0.94 31.39 0.49
N SER A 137 -0.63 32.62 0.05
CA SER A 137 -0.27 32.93 -1.35
C SER A 137 0.91 32.10 -1.85
N TYR A 138 1.96 31.95 -1.04
CA TYR A 138 3.10 31.07 -1.39
C TYR A 138 2.67 29.61 -1.50
N LYS A 139 1.83 29.15 -0.56
CA LYS A 139 1.31 27.77 -0.55
C LYS A 139 0.36 27.48 -1.71
N ILE A 140 -0.36 28.47 -2.26
CA ILE A 140 -1.21 28.31 -3.45
C ILE A 140 -0.34 27.92 -4.65
N LEU A 141 0.68 28.73 -4.98
CA LEU A 141 1.63 28.41 -6.05
C LEU A 141 2.27 27.02 -5.85
N ALA A 142 2.79 26.78 -4.65
CA ALA A 142 3.38 25.50 -4.28
C ALA A 142 2.47 24.30 -4.53
N LYS A 143 1.20 24.43 -4.12
CA LYS A 143 0.22 23.37 -4.21
C LYS A 143 -0.23 23.15 -5.65
N SER A 144 -0.32 24.20 -6.47
CA SER A 144 -0.60 24.07 -7.89
C SER A 144 0.51 23.26 -8.59
N LEU A 145 1.77 23.60 -8.36
CA LEU A 145 2.91 22.86 -8.91
C LEU A 145 2.96 21.41 -8.40
N ALA A 146 2.72 21.20 -7.10
CA ALA A 146 2.66 19.86 -6.53
C ALA A 146 1.55 19.00 -7.16
N ARG A 147 0.41 19.61 -7.50
CA ARG A 147 -0.70 18.91 -8.16
C ARG A 147 -0.37 18.52 -9.60
N ARG A 148 0.39 19.32 -10.34
CA ARG A 148 0.91 18.93 -11.66
C ARG A 148 1.91 17.79 -11.53
N LEU A 149 2.96 17.97 -10.71
CA LEU A 149 4.02 16.97 -10.52
C LEU A 149 3.50 15.61 -10.00
N ALA A 150 2.50 15.61 -9.10
CA ALA A 150 1.96 14.38 -8.52
C ALA A 150 1.40 13.39 -9.56
N GLN A 151 1.05 13.86 -10.77
CA GLN A 151 0.54 13.02 -11.84
C GLN A 151 1.65 12.22 -12.52
N TYR A 152 2.81 12.85 -12.70
CA TYR A 152 3.98 12.26 -13.36
C TYR A 152 4.92 11.53 -12.40
N LEU A 153 4.86 11.85 -11.11
CA LEU A 153 5.77 11.29 -10.11
C LEU A 153 5.84 9.75 -10.11
N PRO A 154 4.74 8.99 -10.21
CA PRO A 154 4.80 7.52 -10.19
C PRO A 154 5.58 6.91 -11.36
N GLU A 155 5.66 7.61 -12.49
CA GLU A 155 6.41 7.18 -13.68
C GLU A 155 7.89 7.57 -13.61
N LEU A 156 8.23 8.59 -12.80
CA LEU A 156 9.59 9.12 -12.65
C LEU A 156 10.44 8.38 -11.61
N VAL A 157 9.79 7.69 -10.66
CA VAL A 157 10.46 7.00 -9.56
C VAL A 157 10.14 5.51 -9.55
N GLU A 158 11.09 4.67 -9.16
CA GLU A 158 10.92 3.22 -9.14
C GLU A 158 10.11 2.76 -7.92
N GLY A 159 9.64 1.51 -7.91
CA GLY A 159 8.71 0.97 -6.90
C GLY A 159 9.21 0.92 -5.44
N ASP A 160 10.45 1.34 -5.17
CA ASP A 160 11.08 1.26 -3.85
C ASP A 160 10.66 2.38 -2.89
N GLN A 161 10.27 3.55 -3.40
CA GLN A 161 9.78 4.66 -2.58
C GLN A 161 8.28 4.50 -2.29
N GLY A 162 7.91 4.17 -1.05
CA GLY A 162 6.52 3.93 -0.67
C GLY A 162 5.74 5.16 -0.20
N ALA A 163 6.40 6.32 0.01
CA ALA A 163 5.78 7.54 0.52
C ALA A 163 5.63 8.62 -0.55
N PHE A 164 4.58 9.46 -0.41
CA PHE A 164 4.29 10.65 -1.23
C PHE A 164 4.09 10.44 -2.74
N VAL A 165 4.17 9.21 -3.24
CA VAL A 165 3.86 8.85 -4.61
C VAL A 165 2.44 8.32 -4.71
N ARG A 166 1.66 8.85 -5.67
CA ARG A 166 0.28 8.41 -5.92
C ARG A 166 0.23 6.92 -6.24
N GLY A 167 -0.78 6.22 -5.72
CA GLY A 167 -1.00 4.80 -5.97
C GLY A 167 -0.15 3.86 -5.12
N ARG A 168 0.83 4.36 -4.35
CA ARG A 168 1.70 3.54 -3.51
C ARG A 168 1.19 3.39 -2.08
N SER A 169 1.54 2.28 -1.46
CA SER A 169 1.17 1.94 -0.11
C SER A 169 2.43 1.82 0.77
N ILE A 170 2.48 2.61 1.84
CA ILE A 170 3.51 2.52 2.89
C ILE A 170 3.70 1.08 3.41
N PHE A 171 2.61 0.31 3.47
CA PHE A 171 2.64 -1.06 3.97
C PHE A 171 3.45 -2.01 3.08
N ASN A 172 3.66 -1.71 1.79
CA ASN A 172 4.43 -2.58 0.89
C ASN A 172 5.87 -2.73 1.38
N ASN A 173 6.47 -1.61 1.76
CA ASN A 173 7.85 -1.58 2.23
C ASN A 173 7.98 -2.15 3.65
N ILE A 174 6.98 -1.92 4.51
CA ILE A 174 6.93 -2.53 5.84
C ILE A 174 6.85 -4.05 5.72
N VAL A 175 5.98 -4.58 4.86
CA VAL A 175 5.86 -6.03 4.64
C VAL A 175 7.10 -6.61 3.99
N THR A 176 7.67 -5.93 2.99
CA THR A 176 8.95 -6.32 2.40
C THR A 176 10.04 -6.44 3.48
N ALA A 177 10.12 -5.48 4.41
CA ALA A 177 11.10 -5.55 5.50
C ALA A 177 10.86 -6.76 6.42
N ILE A 178 9.60 -7.03 6.79
CA ILE A 178 9.22 -8.18 7.64
C ILE A 178 9.58 -9.49 6.94
N GLU A 179 9.19 -9.66 5.68
CA GLU A 179 9.42 -10.90 4.94
C GLU A 179 10.90 -11.14 4.61
N VAL A 180 11.67 -10.08 4.32
CA VAL A 180 13.12 -10.18 4.17
C VAL A 180 13.75 -10.73 5.45
N LEU A 181 13.36 -10.21 6.62
CA LEU A 181 13.87 -10.71 7.90
C LEU A 181 13.46 -12.17 8.14
N GLU A 182 12.23 -12.56 7.80
CA GLU A 182 11.78 -13.96 7.88
C GLU A 182 12.59 -14.89 6.96
N VAL A 183 12.89 -14.48 5.72
CA VAL A 183 13.72 -15.24 4.79
C VAL A 183 15.15 -15.35 5.32
N VAL A 184 15.77 -14.23 5.69
CA VAL A 184 17.15 -14.18 6.21
C VAL A 184 17.30 -15.07 7.44
N GLN A 185 16.34 -15.03 8.36
CA GLN A 185 16.38 -15.88 9.55
C GLN A 185 16.11 -17.36 9.24
N SER A 186 15.08 -17.67 8.45
CA SER A 186 14.65 -19.06 8.21
C SER A 186 15.57 -19.86 7.30
N GLU A 187 16.37 -19.16 6.49
CA GLU A 187 17.39 -19.73 5.61
C GLU A 187 18.82 -19.48 6.10
N VAL A 188 18.99 -18.82 7.24
CA VAL A 188 20.30 -18.63 7.90
C VAL A 188 21.27 -17.88 6.96
N LEU A 189 20.77 -16.85 6.26
CA LEU A 189 21.55 -16.12 5.26
C LEU A 189 22.48 -15.09 5.91
N ASP A 190 23.72 -14.98 5.42
CA ASP A 190 24.67 -13.93 5.83
C ASP A 190 24.35 -12.60 5.13
N MET A 191 23.18 -12.06 5.47
CA MET A 191 22.58 -10.87 4.87
C MET A 191 22.35 -9.81 5.94
N ALA A 192 22.92 -8.63 5.73
CA ALA A 192 22.69 -7.46 6.58
C ALA A 192 21.45 -6.70 6.10
N VAL A 193 20.52 -6.45 7.02
CA VAL A 193 19.37 -5.58 6.82
C VAL A 193 19.62 -4.28 7.58
N LEU A 194 19.75 -3.18 6.85
CA LEU A 194 20.22 -1.89 7.34
C LEU A 194 19.05 -0.92 7.38
N LEU A 195 18.74 -0.37 8.56
CA LEU A 195 17.80 0.72 8.74
C LEU A 195 18.61 2.02 8.90
N LEU A 196 18.57 2.87 7.88
CA LEU A 196 19.36 4.09 7.82
C LEU A 196 18.48 5.31 8.07
N ASP A 197 18.87 6.15 9.03
CA ASP A 197 18.20 7.42 9.39
C ASP A 197 18.97 8.59 8.77
N LEU A 198 18.27 9.51 8.08
CA LEU A 198 18.85 10.76 7.59
C LEU A 198 18.64 11.89 8.60
N GLU A 199 19.71 12.59 8.95
CA GLU A 199 19.64 13.69 9.91
C GLU A 199 18.95 14.91 9.29
N LYS A 200 17.78 15.28 9.84
CA LYS A 200 17.03 16.49 9.44
C LYS A 200 16.83 16.55 7.92
N ALA A 201 16.38 15.44 7.34
CA ALA A 201 16.38 15.19 5.89
C ALA A 201 15.88 16.35 5.02
N TYR A 202 14.80 17.04 5.41
CA TYR A 202 14.27 18.18 4.62
C TYR A 202 15.07 19.47 4.80
N ASP A 203 15.73 19.66 5.93
CA ASP A 203 16.45 20.89 6.27
C ASP A 203 17.83 20.93 5.59
N LYS A 204 18.45 19.75 5.38
CA LYS A 204 19.80 19.62 4.82
C LYS A 204 19.86 19.44 3.29
N VAL A 205 18.74 19.50 2.57
CA VAL A 205 18.75 19.30 1.11
C VAL A 205 19.35 20.50 0.38
N GLY A 206 20.51 20.30 -0.26
CA GLY A 206 21.17 21.26 -1.12
C GLY A 206 20.37 21.56 -2.40
N TRP A 207 20.18 22.85 -2.72
CA TRP A 207 19.38 23.25 -3.88
C TRP A 207 20.03 22.94 -5.22
N ALA A 208 21.37 22.97 -5.31
CA ALA A 208 22.10 22.61 -6.51
C ALA A 208 21.81 21.16 -6.92
N PHE A 209 21.80 20.23 -5.95
CA PHE A 209 21.45 18.82 -6.18
C PHE A 209 20.02 18.63 -6.68
N VAL A 210 19.06 19.35 -6.10
CA VAL A 210 17.66 19.33 -6.56
C VAL A 210 17.54 19.83 -8.00
N LEU A 211 18.10 21.00 -8.31
CA LEU A 211 18.00 21.59 -9.65
C LEU A 211 18.73 20.76 -10.70
N THR A 212 19.91 20.21 -10.35
CA THR A 212 20.65 19.26 -11.19
C THR A 212 19.79 18.03 -11.49
N THR A 213 19.13 17.47 -10.48
CA THR A 213 18.25 16.29 -10.64
C THR A 213 17.05 16.58 -11.53
N LEU A 214 16.38 17.72 -11.36
CA LEU A 214 15.26 18.11 -12.22
C LEU A 214 15.71 18.25 -13.68
N LYS A 215 16.83 18.94 -13.92
CA LYS A 215 17.40 19.09 -15.27
C LYS A 215 17.76 17.74 -15.88
N TRP A 216 18.42 16.87 -15.12
CA TRP A 216 18.80 15.52 -15.55
C TRP A 216 17.59 14.67 -15.95
N MET A 217 16.52 14.73 -15.15
CA MET A 217 15.26 14.03 -15.40
C MET A 217 14.41 14.68 -16.50
N GLY A 218 14.91 15.71 -17.19
CA GLY A 218 14.25 16.30 -18.36
C GLY A 218 13.12 17.29 -18.05
N PHE A 219 13.07 17.82 -16.83
CA PHE A 219 12.15 18.92 -16.51
C PHE A 219 12.52 20.16 -17.31
N GLY A 220 11.50 20.91 -17.72
CA GLY A 220 11.67 22.13 -18.51
C GLY A 220 12.08 23.33 -17.66
N GLU A 221 12.49 24.40 -18.34
CA GLU A 221 13.00 25.61 -17.69
C GLU A 221 11.92 26.31 -16.86
N GLY A 222 10.65 26.24 -17.27
CA GLY A 222 9.54 26.88 -16.56
C GLY A 222 9.31 26.28 -15.17
N PHE A 223 9.15 24.95 -15.09
CA PHE A 223 9.01 24.26 -13.81
C PHE A 223 10.24 24.44 -12.91
N CYS A 224 11.43 24.41 -13.50
CA CYS A 224 12.67 24.67 -12.79
C CYS A 224 12.70 26.12 -12.25
N ALA A 225 12.25 27.12 -13.02
CA ALA A 225 12.21 28.53 -12.62
C ALA A 225 11.26 28.78 -11.44
N TRP A 226 10.07 28.18 -11.45
CA TRP A 226 9.16 28.24 -10.30
C TRP A 226 9.75 27.57 -9.07
N THR A 227 10.27 26.35 -9.22
CA THR A 227 10.90 25.61 -8.11
C THR A 227 12.04 26.42 -7.52
N LYS A 228 12.90 26.98 -8.37
CA LYS A 228 14.00 27.86 -8.02
C LYS A 228 13.49 29.09 -7.26
N THR A 229 12.49 29.79 -7.77
CA THR A 229 11.95 31.02 -7.13
C THR A 229 11.33 30.75 -5.76
N LEU A 230 10.74 29.58 -5.55
CA LEU A 230 10.18 29.19 -4.24
C LEU A 230 11.26 29.07 -3.17
N TYR A 231 12.53 28.89 -3.55
CA TYR A 231 13.66 28.77 -2.63
C TYR A 231 14.57 30.01 -2.64
N ILE A 232 14.87 30.58 -3.81
CA ILE A 232 15.81 31.70 -3.92
C ILE A 232 15.26 32.94 -3.20
N PHE A 233 16.14 33.58 -2.41
CA PHE A 233 15.84 34.73 -1.55
C PHE A 233 14.90 34.41 -0.38
N SER A 234 14.63 33.13 -0.11
CA SER A 234 13.91 32.75 1.10
C SER A 234 14.70 33.16 2.33
N THR A 235 14.02 33.88 3.22
CA THR A 235 14.51 34.19 4.56
C THR A 235 13.62 33.51 5.58
N SER A 236 14.15 33.20 6.74
CA SER A 236 13.34 32.73 7.86
C SER A 236 13.72 33.42 9.17
N ALA A 237 12.74 33.55 10.05
CA ALA A 237 12.95 33.86 11.46
C ALA A 237 12.53 32.66 12.31
N ILE A 238 13.12 32.48 13.49
CA ILE A 238 12.72 31.44 14.44
C ILE A 238 11.73 32.03 15.43
N MET A 239 10.65 31.30 15.72
CA MET A 239 9.68 31.65 16.76
C MET A 239 9.83 30.72 17.96
N ILE A 240 10.06 31.30 19.14
CA ILE A 240 10.02 30.60 20.43
C ILE A 240 9.11 31.36 21.38
N ASN A 241 8.09 30.69 21.91
CA ASN A 241 7.15 31.26 22.88
C ASN A 241 6.57 32.61 22.44
N GLY A 242 6.25 32.77 21.16
CA GLY A 242 5.70 34.00 20.58
C GLY A 242 6.73 35.08 20.24
N HIS A 243 8.02 34.90 20.55
CA HIS A 243 9.07 35.85 20.19
C HIS A 243 9.79 35.42 18.91
N LEU A 244 9.94 36.36 17.98
CA LEU A 244 10.66 36.17 16.72
C LEU A 244 12.13 36.58 16.86
N SER A 245 13.01 35.80 16.26
CA SER A 245 14.41 36.15 16.11
C SER A 245 14.63 37.11 14.93
N GLU A 246 15.81 37.73 14.86
CA GLU A 246 16.27 38.37 13.63
C GLU A 246 16.25 37.39 12.45
N PRO A 247 15.77 37.80 11.26
CA PRO A 247 15.78 36.96 10.07
C PRO A 247 17.18 36.51 9.64
N PHE A 248 17.23 35.40 8.92
CA PHE A 248 18.43 34.92 8.23
C PHE A 248 18.07 34.34 6.86
N ALA A 249 19.01 34.41 5.92
CA ALA A 249 18.84 33.82 4.59
C ALA A 249 19.04 32.30 4.64
N LEU A 250 18.28 31.59 3.81
CA LEU A 250 18.47 30.17 3.56
C LEU A 250 19.34 29.99 2.32
N SER A 251 20.16 28.94 2.29
CA SER A 251 20.89 28.51 1.08
C SER A 251 20.78 27.01 0.80
N ARG A 252 20.06 26.28 1.66
CA ARG A 252 19.55 24.93 1.45
C ARG A 252 18.24 24.76 2.23
N SER A 253 17.58 23.59 2.12
CA SER A 253 16.29 23.21 2.71
C SER A 253 15.12 23.24 1.73
N LEU A 254 14.25 22.23 1.86
CA LEU A 254 12.94 22.19 1.19
C LEU A 254 11.81 22.84 2.01
N ARG A 255 12.10 23.36 3.22
CA ARG A 255 11.15 24.03 4.14
C ARG A 255 9.97 23.13 4.56
N GLN A 256 9.99 22.62 5.79
CA GLN A 256 8.93 21.73 6.28
C GLN A 256 7.57 22.44 6.40
N GLY A 257 6.48 21.79 5.94
CA GLY A 257 5.13 22.38 5.87
C GLY A 257 4.74 22.91 4.48
N TYR A 258 5.63 22.77 3.50
CA TYR A 258 5.46 23.17 2.11
C TYR A 258 4.85 22.05 1.22
N PRO A 259 3.84 22.31 0.38
CA PRO A 259 3.16 21.28 -0.40
C PRO A 259 4.01 20.53 -1.46
N LEU A 260 4.97 21.19 -2.10
CA LEU A 260 5.80 20.58 -3.16
C LEU A 260 7.05 19.87 -2.61
N ALA A 261 7.49 20.21 -1.40
CA ALA A 261 8.68 19.64 -0.76
C ALA A 261 8.73 18.11 -0.79
N PRO A 262 7.67 17.38 -0.39
CA PRO A 262 7.75 15.92 -0.33
C PRO A 262 7.98 15.27 -1.69
N LEU A 263 7.45 15.86 -2.77
CA LEU A 263 7.58 15.32 -4.12
C LEU A 263 8.99 15.58 -4.68
N VAL A 264 9.53 16.77 -4.43
CA VAL A 264 10.92 17.12 -4.79
C VAL A 264 11.92 16.29 -3.97
N PHE A 265 11.62 16.05 -2.70
CA PHE A 265 12.44 15.17 -1.85
C PHE A 265 12.50 13.74 -2.40
N VAL A 266 11.36 13.21 -2.87
CA VAL A 266 11.28 11.90 -3.52
C VAL A 266 12.12 11.87 -4.80
N LEU A 267 12.02 12.87 -5.67
CA LEU A 267 12.80 12.94 -6.92
C LEU A 267 14.31 12.96 -6.64
N GLN A 268 14.78 13.79 -5.71
CA GLN A 268 16.22 13.87 -5.42
C GLN A 268 16.73 12.59 -4.74
N LEU A 269 15.92 11.95 -3.88
CA LEU A 269 16.31 10.71 -3.22
C LEU A 269 16.38 9.55 -4.22
N GLU A 270 15.59 9.60 -5.29
CA GLU A 270 15.59 8.58 -6.35
C GLU A 270 16.99 8.40 -6.98
N VAL A 271 17.82 9.46 -7.01
CA VAL A 271 19.21 9.36 -7.48
C VAL A 271 20.01 8.39 -6.62
N LEU A 272 19.90 8.50 -5.28
CA LEU A 272 20.53 7.55 -4.35
C LEU A 272 19.95 6.13 -4.52
N LEU A 273 18.62 6.00 -4.62
CA LEU A 273 17.98 4.69 -4.75
C LEU A 273 18.38 3.98 -6.04
N ASN A 274 18.46 4.71 -7.15
CA ASN A 274 18.93 4.21 -8.43
C ASN A 274 20.38 3.74 -8.36
N ARG A 275 21.25 4.55 -7.75
CA ARG A 275 22.67 4.21 -7.56
C ARG A 275 22.82 2.93 -6.74
N LEU A 276 22.13 2.82 -5.60
CA LEU A 276 22.15 1.61 -4.76
C LEU A 276 21.62 0.37 -5.51
N ARG A 277 20.53 0.52 -6.26
CA ARG A 277 19.89 -0.58 -6.98
C ARG A 277 20.78 -1.14 -8.10
N ARG A 278 21.42 -0.24 -8.86
CA ARG A 278 22.16 -0.58 -10.08
C ARG A 278 23.66 -0.75 -9.86
N HIS A 279 24.18 -0.46 -8.67
CA HIS A 279 25.59 -0.69 -8.36
C HIS A 279 25.95 -2.17 -8.55
N PRO A 280 27.01 -2.50 -9.33
CA PRO A 280 27.35 -3.87 -9.68
C PRO A 280 27.81 -4.70 -8.47
N ASP A 281 28.45 -4.05 -7.50
CA ASP A 281 28.99 -4.71 -6.32
C ASP A 281 28.01 -4.82 -5.14
N ILE A 282 26.88 -4.09 -5.19
CA ILE A 282 25.84 -4.21 -4.18
C ILE A 282 24.98 -5.43 -4.54
N ARG A 283 24.96 -6.43 -3.67
CA ARG A 283 24.28 -7.72 -3.87
C ARG A 283 23.15 -7.82 -2.84
N GLY A 284 21.91 -7.79 -3.32
CA GLY A 284 20.72 -7.83 -2.48
C GLY A 284 20.19 -9.24 -2.24
N LEU A 285 19.01 -9.33 -1.63
CA LEU A 285 18.34 -10.63 -1.49
C LEU A 285 17.82 -11.10 -2.85
N GLN A 286 18.35 -12.21 -3.34
CA GLN A 286 17.93 -12.81 -4.61
C GLN A 286 16.48 -13.30 -4.52
N LEU A 287 15.66 -12.87 -5.48
CA LEU A 287 14.28 -13.31 -5.66
C LEU A 287 14.19 -14.40 -6.74
N HIS A 288 13.14 -15.23 -6.71
CA HIS A 288 12.95 -16.29 -7.71
C HIS A 288 12.63 -15.77 -9.12
N THR A 289 12.32 -14.47 -9.26
CA THR A 289 12.16 -13.79 -10.55
C THR A 289 13.50 -13.49 -11.23
N GLY A 290 14.63 -13.70 -10.54
CA GLY A 290 15.96 -13.27 -11.00
C GLY A 290 16.33 -11.85 -10.56
N GLU A 291 15.39 -11.09 -10.02
CA GLU A 291 15.64 -9.75 -9.45
C GLU A 291 16.26 -9.84 -8.05
N GLU A 292 16.86 -8.74 -7.59
CA GLU A 292 17.39 -8.61 -6.23
C GLU A 292 16.65 -7.51 -5.47
N CYS A 293 16.21 -7.82 -4.25
CA CYS A 293 15.69 -6.82 -3.33
C CYS A 293 16.86 -6.16 -2.59
N LYS A 294 17.23 -4.94 -2.98
CA LYS A 294 18.39 -4.20 -2.44
C LYS A 294 18.03 -3.02 -1.55
N VAL A 295 16.99 -2.25 -1.89
CA VAL A 295 16.67 -0.99 -1.21
C VAL A 295 15.17 -0.73 -1.17
N LYS A 296 14.68 -0.10 -0.09
CA LYS A 296 13.35 0.50 0.02
C LYS A 296 13.45 1.83 0.75
N ALA A 297 12.50 2.73 0.51
CA ALA A 297 12.44 4.02 1.17
C ALA A 297 11.00 4.37 1.58
N LEU A 298 10.84 4.99 2.73
CA LEU A 298 9.59 5.61 3.18
C LEU A 298 9.89 7.06 3.54
N ALA A 299 9.80 7.93 2.54
CA ALA A 299 10.36 9.27 2.62
C ALA A 299 11.87 9.16 2.93
N ASP A 300 12.32 9.67 4.07
CA ASP A 300 13.69 9.66 4.56
C ASP A 300 14.11 8.39 5.32
N ASP A 301 13.16 7.54 5.71
CA ASP A 301 13.45 6.23 6.32
C ASP A 301 13.94 5.26 5.23
N LEU A 302 15.23 4.91 5.25
CA LEU A 302 15.85 4.03 4.25
C LEU A 302 16.04 2.61 4.81
N LEU A 303 15.70 1.61 4.00
CA LEU A 303 15.97 0.20 4.24
C LEU A 303 16.93 -0.28 3.13
N SER A 304 18.10 -0.79 3.50
CA SER A 304 19.04 -1.42 2.56
C SER A 304 19.27 -2.87 2.95
N ILE A 305 19.38 -3.75 1.94
CA ILE A 305 19.49 -5.19 2.09
C ILE A 305 20.69 -5.62 1.27
N SER A 306 21.66 -6.24 1.93
CA SER A 306 22.95 -6.53 1.32
C SER A 306 23.51 -7.86 1.83
N GLU A 307 24.21 -8.58 0.97
CA GLU A 307 25.18 -9.59 1.42
C GLU A 307 26.16 -8.93 2.39
N ASN A 308 26.46 -9.61 3.50
CA ASN A 308 27.39 -9.13 4.52
C ASN A 308 28.85 -9.41 4.08
N THR A 309 29.28 -8.71 3.04
CA THR A 309 30.66 -8.76 2.53
C THR A 309 31.29 -7.38 2.54
N GLU A 310 32.61 -7.30 2.70
CA GLU A 310 33.33 -6.02 2.64
C GLU A 310 33.10 -5.30 1.30
N LYS A 311 33.03 -6.06 0.21
CA LYS A 311 32.78 -5.53 -1.14
C LYS A 311 31.41 -4.88 -1.24
N SER A 312 30.36 -5.56 -0.79
CA SER A 312 28.98 -5.09 -0.95
C SER A 312 28.62 -3.97 0.02
N LEU A 313 28.96 -4.14 1.30
CA LEU A 313 28.76 -3.11 2.33
C LEU A 313 29.67 -1.89 2.07
N GLY A 314 30.93 -2.11 1.65
CA GLY A 314 31.84 -1.05 1.25
C GLY A 314 31.26 -0.19 0.11
N ALA A 315 30.68 -0.83 -0.91
CA ALA A 315 30.00 -0.13 -2.00
C ALA A 315 28.81 0.71 -1.51
N ILE A 316 27.99 0.21 -0.59
CA ILE A 316 26.90 1.00 0.02
C ILE A 316 27.45 2.23 0.73
N ASN A 317 28.51 2.08 1.53
CA ASN A 317 29.11 3.20 2.26
C ASN A 317 29.67 4.27 1.30
N LEU A 318 30.33 3.86 0.22
CA LEU A 318 30.84 4.77 -0.81
C LEU A 318 29.70 5.53 -1.50
N VAL A 319 28.62 4.85 -1.86
CA VAL A 319 27.44 5.48 -2.47
C VAL A 319 26.78 6.49 -1.51
N LEU A 320 26.65 6.15 -0.23
CA LEU A 320 26.11 7.08 0.79
C LEU A 320 27.02 8.29 1.01
N ALA A 321 28.34 8.09 0.98
CA ALA A 321 29.31 9.16 1.12
C ALA A 321 29.27 10.11 -0.09
N GLU A 322 29.24 9.58 -1.30
CA GLU A 322 29.06 10.35 -2.54
C GLU A 322 27.75 11.16 -2.51
N TYR A 323 26.64 10.50 -2.17
CA TYR A 323 25.35 11.18 -2.02
C TYR A 323 25.40 12.30 -0.98
N SER A 324 26.02 12.06 0.18
CA SER A 324 26.14 13.06 1.24
C SER A 324 26.99 14.26 0.80
N ALA A 325 28.07 14.02 0.04
CA ALA A 325 28.94 15.07 -0.47
C ALA A 325 28.27 15.97 -1.52
N LEU A 326 27.38 15.41 -2.34
CA LEU A 326 26.68 16.13 -3.42
C LEU A 326 25.37 16.77 -2.95
N SER A 327 24.54 16.04 -2.20
CA SER A 327 23.21 16.49 -1.76
C SER A 327 23.22 17.29 -0.46
N GLU A 328 24.36 17.27 0.25
CA GLU A 328 24.54 17.77 1.62
C GLU A 328 23.74 17.02 2.71
N ALA A 329 23.10 15.90 2.36
CA ALA A 329 22.48 15.00 3.31
C ALA A 329 23.51 14.45 4.31
N THR A 330 23.04 13.98 5.45
CA THR A 330 23.89 13.36 6.47
C THR A 330 23.22 12.11 7.01
N VAL A 331 23.91 10.98 6.97
CA VAL A 331 23.44 9.74 7.61
C VAL A 331 23.66 9.85 9.13
N ASN A 332 22.64 9.52 9.91
CA ASN A 332 22.70 9.50 11.36
C ASN A 332 23.06 8.10 11.87
N TRP A 333 24.35 7.75 11.84
CA TRP A 333 24.83 6.43 12.25
C TRP A 333 24.40 6.01 13.67
N SER A 334 24.28 6.96 14.60
CA SER A 334 23.83 6.70 15.98
C SER A 334 22.36 6.30 16.11
N LYS A 335 21.53 6.65 15.11
CA LYS A 335 20.12 6.27 15.03
C LYS A 335 19.87 5.15 14.02
N SER A 336 20.80 4.98 13.08
CA SER A 336 20.80 3.85 12.16
C SER A 336 21.10 2.56 12.92
N THR A 337 20.44 1.48 12.50
CA THR A 337 20.56 0.17 13.13
C THR A 337 20.64 -0.92 12.09
N PHE A 338 21.27 -2.05 12.41
CA PHE A 338 21.29 -3.21 11.52
C PHE A 338 20.76 -4.47 12.19
N LEU A 339 20.15 -5.32 11.38
CA LEU A 339 19.76 -6.67 11.74
C LEU A 339 20.61 -7.65 10.92
N LEU A 340 21.25 -8.58 11.62
CA LEU A 340 22.09 -9.64 11.04
C LEU A 340 21.93 -10.89 11.93
N PRO A 341 21.76 -12.11 11.40
CA PRO A 341 21.65 -13.32 12.21
C PRO A 341 22.83 -13.48 13.18
N ALA A 342 22.55 -13.87 14.42
CA ALA A 342 23.46 -13.79 15.57
C ALA A 342 24.83 -14.46 15.34
N GLN A 343 24.85 -15.52 14.54
CA GLN A 343 26.04 -16.29 14.18
C GLN A 343 27.02 -15.54 13.27
N PHE A 344 26.59 -14.47 12.61
CA PHE A 344 27.44 -13.66 11.74
C PHE A 344 27.86 -12.36 12.43
N GLY A 345 29.11 -11.97 12.17
CA GLY A 345 29.66 -10.65 12.52
C GLY A 345 29.60 -9.72 11.31
N LEU A 346 29.29 -8.44 11.56
CA LEU A 346 29.24 -7.43 10.49
C LEU A 346 30.65 -7.24 9.89
N LYS A 347 30.77 -7.25 8.56
CA LYS A 347 32.08 -7.13 7.89
C LYS A 347 32.62 -5.71 7.78
N VAL A 348 31.75 -4.70 7.88
CA VAL A 348 32.15 -3.30 7.81
C VAL A 348 31.49 -2.52 8.95
N GLU A 349 32.29 -1.92 9.81
CA GLU A 349 31.82 -1.15 10.97
C GLU A 349 31.50 0.30 10.58
N TRP A 350 30.28 0.74 10.90
CA TRP A 350 29.78 2.10 10.59
C TRP A 350 29.36 2.89 11.84
N GLY A 351 29.49 2.32 13.03
CA GLY A 351 28.99 2.91 14.28
C GLY A 351 27.46 2.77 14.45
N MET A 352 26.84 1.83 13.73
CA MET A 352 25.44 1.47 13.87
C MET A 352 25.23 0.50 15.03
N ARG A 353 24.07 0.59 15.69
CA ARG A 353 23.69 -0.41 16.71
C ARG A 353 23.15 -1.67 16.04
N ARG A 354 23.65 -2.84 16.44
CA ARG A 354 23.03 -4.13 16.13
C ARG A 354 21.73 -4.29 16.92
N VAL A 355 20.65 -4.65 16.26
CA VAL A 355 19.43 -5.10 16.96
C VAL A 355 19.70 -6.50 17.51
N GLY A 356 19.64 -6.64 18.82
CA GLY A 356 19.97 -7.88 19.51
C GLY A 356 18.97 -9.02 19.29
N VAL A 357 19.40 -10.22 19.68
CA VAL A 357 18.56 -11.41 19.81
C VAL A 357 17.43 -11.11 20.81
N GLY A 358 16.17 -11.29 20.40
CA GLY A 358 14.99 -10.94 21.21
C GLY A 358 14.66 -9.45 21.30
N GLU A 359 15.41 -8.57 20.63
CA GLU A 359 15.08 -7.14 20.53
C GLU A 359 14.24 -6.85 19.28
N GLU A 360 13.40 -5.82 19.39
CA GLU A 360 12.61 -5.28 18.27
C GLU A 360 13.06 -3.86 17.93
N GLU A 361 13.12 -3.55 16.64
CA GLU A 361 13.42 -2.21 16.13
C GLU A 361 12.22 -1.60 15.41
N ARG A 362 12.06 -0.28 15.50
CA ARG A 362 10.96 0.39 14.83
C ARG A 362 11.31 0.73 13.39
N PHE A 363 10.55 0.17 12.44
CA PHE A 363 10.51 0.63 11.06
C PHE A 363 9.12 1.17 10.72
N SER A 364 9.03 2.48 10.42
CA SER A 364 7.77 3.15 10.05
C SER A 364 6.59 2.80 10.98
N ALA A 365 6.81 3.00 12.29
CA ALA A 365 5.88 2.76 13.39
C ALA A 365 5.62 1.30 13.81
N VAL A 366 6.02 0.31 13.00
CA VAL A 366 5.90 -1.13 13.28
C VAL A 366 7.22 -1.66 13.84
N LEU A 367 7.13 -2.50 14.87
CA LEU A 367 8.28 -3.21 15.42
C LEU A 367 8.64 -4.42 14.54
N ILE A 368 9.90 -4.52 14.13
CA ILE A 368 10.46 -5.62 13.32
C ILE A 368 11.66 -6.23 14.03
N SER A 369 11.93 -7.51 13.79
CA SER A 369 13.00 -8.26 14.46
C SER A 369 13.38 -9.49 13.63
N LEU A 370 14.58 -10.03 13.87
CA LEU A 370 15.00 -11.33 13.31
C LEU A 370 14.38 -12.51 14.08
N GLN A 371 14.13 -12.32 15.37
CA GLN A 371 13.51 -13.32 16.24
C GLN A 371 12.16 -12.84 16.72
N VAL A 372 11.23 -13.78 16.86
CA VAL A 372 9.82 -13.43 16.67
C VAL A 372 8.94 -13.49 17.92
N ASP A 373 9.54 -13.30 19.10
CA ASP A 373 8.77 -13.18 20.34
C ASP A 373 8.37 -11.71 20.63
N GLY A 374 7.38 -11.21 19.89
CA GLY A 374 7.00 -9.78 19.89
C GLY A 374 5.77 -9.43 20.75
N SER A 375 5.90 -9.34 22.08
CA SER A 375 4.85 -8.72 22.93
C SER A 375 4.95 -7.19 23.01
N GLY A 376 6.09 -6.60 22.62
CA GLY A 376 6.40 -5.18 22.77
C GLY A 376 5.44 -4.27 22.01
N GLN A 377 5.09 -4.64 20.77
CA GLN A 377 4.17 -3.85 19.94
C GLN A 377 2.79 -3.68 20.61
N GLY A 378 2.27 -4.74 21.22
CA GLY A 378 1.00 -4.73 21.92
C GLY A 378 1.02 -3.82 23.15
N LEU A 379 2.11 -3.85 23.92
CA LEU A 379 2.31 -2.98 25.08
C LEU A 379 2.35 -1.49 24.68
N ILE A 380 3.08 -1.15 23.62
CA ILE A 380 3.14 0.24 23.10
C ILE A 380 1.75 0.74 22.71
N LEU A 381 0.94 -0.11 22.04
CA LEU A 381 -0.43 0.24 21.67
C LEU A 381 -1.30 0.47 22.91
N GLN A 382 -1.24 -0.42 23.90
CA GLN A 382 -1.98 -0.26 25.16
C GLN A 382 -1.61 1.04 25.89
N GLN A 383 -0.31 1.36 25.97
CA GLN A 383 0.16 2.59 26.60
C GLN A 383 -0.32 3.84 25.85
N ARG A 384 -0.28 3.84 24.51
CA ARG A 384 -0.78 4.95 23.68
C ARG A 384 -2.28 5.14 23.82
N ILE A 385 -3.05 4.06 23.82
CA ILE A 385 -4.51 4.10 24.02
C ILE A 385 -4.83 4.60 25.42
N SER A 386 -4.14 4.11 26.45
CA SER A 386 -4.31 4.56 27.83
C SER A 386 -3.98 6.05 27.99
N ALA A 387 -2.88 6.52 27.38
CA ALA A 387 -2.51 7.92 27.37
C ALA A 387 -3.56 8.79 26.65
N ARG A 388 -4.10 8.32 25.52
CA ARG A 388 -5.17 9.02 24.80
C ARG A 388 -6.46 9.05 25.62
N LEU A 389 -6.82 7.93 26.26
CA LEU A 389 -7.99 7.82 27.13
C LEU A 389 -7.95 8.82 28.28
N ARG A 390 -6.80 9.01 28.93
CA ARG A 390 -6.65 9.99 30.02
C ARG A 390 -7.03 11.41 29.60
N LEU A 391 -6.77 11.80 28.34
CA LEU A 391 -7.21 13.11 27.81
C LEU A 391 -8.73 13.21 27.70
N TRP A 392 -9.41 12.10 27.38
CA TRP A 392 -10.87 12.04 27.24
C TRP A 392 -11.59 11.77 28.57
N ASN A 393 -10.92 11.28 29.62
CA ASN A 393 -11.54 11.04 30.93
C ASN A 393 -12.13 12.32 31.55
N PHE A 394 -11.63 13.50 31.18
CA PHE A 394 -12.18 14.80 31.60
C PHE A 394 -13.49 15.16 30.89
N THR A 395 -13.88 14.44 29.83
CA THR A 395 -15.12 14.65 29.06
C THR A 395 -16.31 13.85 29.60
N GLY A 396 -16.54 13.92 30.91
CA GLY A 396 -17.58 13.13 31.59
C GLY A 396 -19.03 13.45 31.18
N HIS A 397 -19.26 14.48 30.37
CA HIS A 397 -20.58 14.90 29.86
C HIS A 397 -21.02 14.13 28.61
N LEU A 398 -20.14 13.35 27.98
CA LEU A 398 -20.49 12.59 26.78
C LEU A 398 -21.53 11.51 27.10
N SER A 399 -22.53 11.34 26.24
CA SER A 399 -23.46 10.21 26.33
C SER A 399 -22.75 8.87 26.07
N VAL A 400 -23.38 7.73 26.40
CA VAL A 400 -22.86 6.39 26.08
C VAL A 400 -22.53 6.28 24.58
N VAL A 401 -23.40 6.84 23.75
CA VAL A 401 -23.26 6.91 22.30
C VAL A 401 -22.06 7.77 21.88
N GLY A 402 -21.88 8.94 22.49
CA GLY A 402 -20.73 9.82 22.25
C GLY A 402 -19.42 9.15 22.66
N ARG A 403 -19.40 8.42 23.77
CA ARG A 403 -18.22 7.67 24.22
C ARG A 403 -17.87 6.52 23.28
N ALA A 404 -18.85 5.79 22.75
CA ALA A 404 -18.60 4.77 21.74
C ALA A 404 -18.00 5.38 20.44
N LEU A 405 -18.48 6.55 20.02
CA LEU A 405 -17.90 7.28 18.88
C LEU A 405 -16.45 7.69 19.14
N VAL A 406 -16.15 8.26 20.32
CA VAL A 406 -14.78 8.60 20.71
C VAL A 406 -13.88 7.35 20.73
N ALA A 407 -14.38 6.22 21.23
CA ALA A 407 -13.62 4.97 21.20
C ALA A 407 -13.24 4.55 19.77
N ASN A 408 -14.19 4.63 18.83
CA ASN A 408 -13.93 4.29 17.44
C ASN A 408 -12.95 5.25 16.75
N VAL A 409 -13.14 6.56 16.92
CA VAL A 409 -12.43 7.58 16.12
C VAL A 409 -11.09 7.97 16.76
N ALA A 410 -10.98 7.99 18.08
CA ALA A 410 -9.81 8.48 18.79
C ALA A 410 -8.95 7.38 19.43
N LEU A 411 -9.54 6.24 19.83
CA LEU A 411 -8.82 5.20 20.55
C LEU A 411 -8.40 4.06 19.61
N PHE A 412 -9.36 3.41 18.96
CA PHE A 412 -9.05 2.27 18.09
C PHE A 412 -8.27 2.67 16.84
N SER A 413 -8.45 3.90 16.35
CA SER A 413 -7.67 4.44 15.21
C SER A 413 -6.16 4.38 15.43
N ILE A 414 -5.68 4.38 16.68
CA ILE A 414 -4.27 4.22 17.04
C ILE A 414 -3.72 2.85 16.61
N MET A 415 -4.57 1.82 16.59
CA MET A 415 -4.17 0.43 16.35
C MET A 415 -4.20 0.07 14.86
N TRP A 416 -5.12 0.69 14.10
CA TRP A 416 -5.42 0.29 12.73
C TRP A 416 -4.24 0.31 11.78
N PHE A 417 -3.25 1.18 12.00
CA PHE A 417 -2.03 1.19 11.20
C PHE A 417 -1.21 -0.09 11.43
N VAL A 418 -0.97 -0.45 12.70
CA VAL A 418 -0.18 -1.65 13.05
C VAL A 418 -0.92 -2.92 12.67
N SER A 419 -2.23 -2.98 12.91
CA SER A 419 -3.03 -4.17 12.62
C SER A 419 -3.26 -4.45 11.13
N MET A 420 -2.83 -3.55 10.23
CA MET A 420 -2.72 -3.88 8.80
C MET A 420 -1.67 -4.94 8.54
N VAL A 421 -0.62 -5.05 9.37
CA VAL A 421 0.52 -5.94 9.12
C VAL A 421 0.87 -6.87 10.28
N LYS A 422 0.36 -6.63 11.49
CA LYS A 422 0.56 -7.52 12.64
C LYS A 422 -0.76 -7.94 13.27
N GLU A 423 -0.89 -9.23 13.56
CA GLU A 423 -1.95 -9.70 14.45
C GLU A 423 -1.70 -9.21 15.88
N LEU A 424 -2.77 -8.81 16.55
CA LEU A 424 -2.69 -8.38 17.93
C LEU A 424 -2.89 -9.57 18.84
N ALA A 425 -1.94 -9.80 19.75
CA ALA A 425 -2.05 -10.85 20.75
C ALA A 425 -3.37 -10.75 21.53
N GLU A 426 -3.96 -11.90 21.86
CA GLU A 426 -5.27 -11.97 22.53
C GLU A 426 -5.31 -11.19 23.85
N GLY A 427 -4.21 -11.23 24.63
CA GLY A 427 -4.05 -10.44 25.85
C GLY A 427 -4.15 -8.93 25.60
N THR A 428 -3.55 -8.45 24.50
CA THR A 428 -3.65 -7.03 24.11
C THR A 428 -5.07 -6.66 23.69
N VAL A 429 -5.73 -7.51 22.90
CA VAL A 429 -7.12 -7.29 22.49
C VAL A 429 -8.03 -7.24 23.72
N LYS A 430 -7.89 -8.18 24.66
CA LYS A 430 -8.65 -8.21 25.92
C LYS A 430 -8.40 -6.96 26.76
N ALA A 431 -7.14 -6.54 26.92
CA ALA A 431 -6.78 -5.33 27.66
C ALA A 431 -7.42 -4.08 27.06
N VAL A 432 -7.33 -3.92 25.73
CA VAL A 432 -7.93 -2.79 25.02
C VAL A 432 -9.46 -2.81 25.12
N LYS A 433 -10.11 -3.97 24.93
CA LYS A 433 -11.57 -4.11 25.09
C LYS A 433 -12.00 -3.71 26.51
N ARG A 434 -11.25 -4.11 27.54
CA ARG A 434 -11.52 -3.71 28.93
C ARG A 434 -11.38 -2.20 29.16
N LEU A 435 -10.31 -1.59 28.64
CA LEU A 435 -10.10 -0.14 28.72
C LEU A 435 -11.26 0.64 28.08
N VAL A 436 -11.68 0.22 26.89
CA VAL A 436 -12.80 0.87 26.18
C VAL A 436 -14.13 0.61 26.87
N ALA A 437 -14.39 -0.62 27.34
CA ALA A 437 -15.62 -0.92 28.09
C ALA A 437 -15.71 -0.08 29.37
N ARG A 438 -14.60 0.08 30.10
CA ARG A 438 -14.52 0.99 31.25
C ARG A 438 -14.83 2.42 30.86
N PHE A 439 -14.24 2.92 29.77
CA PHE A 439 -14.51 4.27 29.28
C PHE A 439 -16.00 4.46 28.91
N VAL A 440 -16.61 3.48 28.24
CA VAL A 440 -18.02 3.55 27.83
C VAL A 440 -18.97 3.53 29.03
N TRP A 441 -18.72 2.71 30.06
CA TRP A 441 -19.65 2.54 31.17
C TRP A 441 -19.35 3.41 32.40
N LYS A 442 -18.08 3.66 32.69
CA LYS A 442 -17.62 4.35 33.90
C LYS A 442 -16.35 5.19 33.61
N PRO A 443 -16.43 6.24 32.77
CA PRO A 443 -15.26 7.01 32.31
C PRO A 443 -14.49 7.74 33.42
N ARG A 444 -15.12 7.95 34.59
CA ARG A 444 -14.52 8.60 35.76
C ARG A 444 -13.91 7.62 36.77
N ALA A 445 -13.98 6.31 36.51
CA ALA A 445 -13.35 5.33 37.40
C ALA A 445 -11.83 5.47 37.37
N GLN A 446 -11.21 5.47 38.55
CA GLN A 446 -9.77 5.28 38.67
C GLN A 446 -9.36 3.89 38.17
N ASP A 447 -8.10 3.74 37.75
CA ASP A 447 -7.65 2.51 37.10
C ASP A 447 -7.74 1.26 37.97
N ALA A 448 -7.61 1.42 39.30
CA ALA A 448 -7.76 0.37 40.31
C ALA A 448 -9.24 0.09 40.68
N GLY A 449 -10.18 0.92 40.25
CA GLY A 449 -11.60 0.77 40.55
C GLY A 449 -12.27 -0.30 39.68
N GLY A 450 -13.13 -1.11 40.30
CA GLY A 450 -14.04 -2.00 39.59
C GLY A 450 -15.04 -1.23 38.71
N PHE A 451 -15.43 -1.84 37.59
CA PHE A 451 -16.55 -1.38 36.76
C PHE A 451 -17.39 -2.57 36.31
N LEU A 452 -18.69 -2.34 36.18
CA LEU A 452 -19.63 -3.32 35.62
C LEU A 452 -19.93 -2.94 34.17
N SER A 453 -19.72 -3.88 33.24
CA SER A 453 -20.23 -3.74 31.88
C SER A 453 -21.69 -4.18 31.89
N LYS A 454 -22.63 -3.24 31.69
CA LYS A 454 -24.07 -3.55 31.71
C LYS A 454 -24.51 -4.46 30.56
N VAL A 455 -23.74 -4.46 29.47
CA VAL A 455 -23.99 -5.25 28.26
C VAL A 455 -22.67 -5.90 27.84
N VAL A 456 -22.74 -7.11 27.30
CA VAL A 456 -21.58 -7.83 26.77
C VAL A 456 -20.98 -7.06 25.58
N TYR A 457 -19.65 -7.01 25.50
CA TYR A 457 -18.93 -6.21 24.49
C TYR A 457 -19.39 -6.52 23.07
N ASP A 458 -19.57 -7.80 22.74
CA ASP A 458 -19.95 -8.24 21.40
C ASP A 458 -21.28 -7.67 20.93
N THR A 459 -22.27 -7.55 21.82
CA THR A 459 -23.56 -6.88 21.55
C THR A 459 -23.34 -5.40 21.18
N LEU A 460 -22.39 -4.71 21.83
CA LEU A 460 -22.09 -3.30 21.55
C LEU A 460 -21.51 -3.08 20.14
N THR A 461 -21.00 -4.15 19.51
CA THR A 461 -20.38 -4.05 18.17
C THR A 461 -21.36 -3.98 17.02
N PHE A 462 -22.61 -4.39 17.25
CA PHE A 462 -23.65 -4.33 16.23
C PHE A 462 -24.06 -2.88 15.90
N PRO A 463 -24.58 -2.62 14.69
CA PRO A 463 -25.22 -1.34 14.37
C PRO A 463 -26.31 -0.97 15.38
N ARG A 464 -26.55 0.33 15.53
CA ARG A 464 -27.58 0.83 16.48
C ARG A 464 -28.98 0.34 16.13
N VAL A 465 -29.29 0.27 14.84
CA VAL A 465 -30.56 -0.28 14.34
C VAL A 465 -30.75 -1.77 14.66
N GLN A 466 -29.68 -2.48 15.02
CA GLN A 466 -29.69 -3.88 15.46
C GLN A 466 -29.46 -4.02 16.97
N GLY A 467 -29.61 -2.94 17.75
CA GLY A 467 -29.50 -2.95 19.21
C GLY A 467 -28.10 -2.82 19.79
N GLY A 468 -27.08 -2.51 18.98
CA GLY A 468 -25.71 -2.25 19.45
C GLY A 468 -25.35 -0.76 19.56
N LEU A 469 -24.06 -0.45 19.73
CA LEU A 469 -23.53 0.93 19.75
C LEU A 469 -22.72 1.29 18.50
N GLY A 470 -22.51 0.33 17.59
CA GLY A 470 -21.58 0.44 16.46
C GLY A 470 -20.11 0.47 16.90
N LEU A 471 -19.78 -0.08 18.06
CA LEU A 471 -18.41 -0.12 18.58
C LEU A 471 -17.56 -1.09 17.75
N LEU A 472 -16.33 -0.72 17.41
CA LEU A 472 -15.46 -1.64 16.69
C LEU A 472 -14.93 -2.74 17.62
N ASP A 473 -14.82 -3.95 17.06
CA ASP A 473 -14.13 -5.08 17.68
C ASP A 473 -12.69 -5.13 17.13
N PRO A 474 -11.66 -4.88 17.96
CA PRO A 474 -10.28 -4.86 17.51
C PRO A 474 -9.84 -6.17 16.83
N ALA A 475 -10.20 -7.33 17.38
CA ALA A 475 -9.81 -8.61 16.80
C ALA A 475 -10.47 -8.83 15.44
N ARG A 476 -11.79 -8.63 15.32
CA ARG A 476 -12.50 -8.82 14.05
C ARG A 476 -12.04 -7.80 12.99
N ARG A 477 -11.74 -6.57 13.41
CA ARG A 477 -11.22 -5.53 12.49
C ARG A 477 -9.81 -5.86 12.01
N THR A 478 -8.92 -6.32 12.89
CA THR A 478 -7.59 -6.82 12.51
C THR A 478 -7.70 -7.96 11.52
N GLN A 479 -8.58 -8.94 11.76
CA GLN A 479 -8.79 -10.06 10.84
C GLN A 479 -9.27 -9.59 9.46
N ALA A 480 -10.20 -8.62 9.40
CA ALA A 480 -10.64 -8.02 8.14
C ALA A 480 -9.51 -7.26 7.41
N GLN A 481 -8.57 -6.66 8.15
CA GLN A 481 -7.39 -6.00 7.56
C GLN A 481 -6.39 -7.01 7.01
N LEU A 482 -6.10 -8.09 7.74
CA LEU A 482 -5.14 -9.11 7.32
C LEU A 482 -5.58 -9.82 6.03
N ARG A 483 -6.88 -10.11 5.87
CA ARG A 483 -7.43 -10.68 4.62
C ARG A 483 -7.18 -9.79 3.40
N ASN A 484 -7.06 -8.48 3.61
CA ASN A 484 -6.86 -7.53 2.52
C ASN A 484 -5.54 -7.78 1.77
N TRP A 485 -4.58 -8.50 2.34
CA TRP A 485 -3.35 -8.87 1.63
C TRP A 485 -3.61 -9.86 0.49
N VAL A 486 -4.47 -10.86 0.68
CA VAL A 486 -4.87 -11.78 -0.40
C VAL A 486 -5.71 -11.06 -1.45
N VAL A 487 -6.63 -10.19 -1.03
CA VAL A 487 -7.41 -9.33 -1.94
C VAL A 487 -6.49 -8.42 -2.75
N LYS A 488 -5.49 -7.83 -2.11
CA LYS A 488 -4.52 -6.95 -2.75
C LYS A 488 -3.73 -7.66 -3.81
N VAL A 489 -3.43 -8.96 -3.64
CA VAL A 489 -2.83 -9.76 -4.71
C VAL A 489 -3.75 -9.85 -5.92
N ALA A 490 -5.04 -10.09 -5.70
CA ALA A 490 -6.02 -10.18 -6.77
C ALA A 490 -6.24 -8.86 -7.52
N THR A 491 -5.98 -7.72 -6.89
CA THR A 491 -6.21 -6.38 -7.46
C THR A 491 -4.93 -5.58 -7.69
N MET A 492 -3.74 -6.20 -7.61
CA MET A 492 -2.49 -5.48 -7.77
C MET A 492 -2.35 -4.96 -9.22
N ARG A 493 -1.65 -3.85 -9.37
CA ARG A 493 -1.44 -3.21 -10.69
C ARG A 493 -0.12 -3.60 -11.34
N SER A 494 0.86 -3.96 -10.51
CA SER A 494 2.19 -4.38 -10.90
C SER A 494 2.71 -5.40 -9.90
N SER A 495 3.67 -6.21 -10.33
CA SER A 495 4.41 -7.10 -9.42
C SER A 495 5.20 -6.27 -8.40
N GLU A 496 5.29 -6.72 -7.16
CA GLU A 496 6.05 -6.06 -6.09
C GLU A 496 6.88 -7.09 -5.32
N HIS A 497 8.01 -6.69 -4.74
CA HIS A 497 8.93 -7.62 -4.07
C HIS A 497 8.28 -8.44 -2.94
N TRP A 498 7.33 -7.86 -2.19
CA TRP A 498 6.64 -8.59 -1.12
C TRP A 498 5.82 -9.78 -1.65
N VAL A 499 5.32 -9.71 -2.88
CA VAL A 499 4.59 -10.83 -3.51
C VAL A 499 5.55 -11.99 -3.76
N THR A 500 6.72 -11.69 -4.32
CA THR A 500 7.78 -12.66 -4.63
C THR A 500 8.39 -13.27 -3.35
N LEU A 501 8.50 -12.48 -2.29
CA LEU A 501 8.94 -12.94 -0.97
C LEU A 501 7.88 -13.83 -0.30
N ALA A 502 6.60 -13.45 -0.39
CA ALA A 502 5.49 -14.26 0.05
C ALA A 502 5.47 -15.62 -0.64
N GLU A 503 5.65 -15.63 -1.97
CA GLU A 503 5.73 -16.87 -2.75
C GLU A 503 6.84 -17.77 -2.21
N ARG A 504 8.06 -17.25 -2.01
CA ARG A 504 9.18 -18.01 -1.41
C ARG A 504 8.86 -18.56 -0.02
N LEU A 505 8.29 -17.73 0.86
CA LEU A 505 7.97 -18.10 2.25
C LEU A 505 6.86 -19.15 2.34
N LEU A 506 5.88 -19.11 1.42
CA LEU A 506 4.71 -19.98 1.41
C LEU A 506 4.93 -21.27 0.63
N MET A 507 5.77 -21.26 -0.41
CA MET A 507 6.14 -22.47 -1.15
C MET A 507 6.76 -23.53 -0.25
N LYS A 508 7.69 -23.15 0.63
CA LYS A 508 8.43 -24.10 1.48
C LYS A 508 7.53 -24.94 2.41
N PRO A 509 6.62 -24.37 3.22
CA PRO A 509 5.71 -25.15 4.05
C PRO A 509 4.66 -25.93 3.24
N TRP A 510 4.32 -25.48 2.03
CA TRP A 510 3.38 -26.19 1.14
C TRP A 510 4.03 -27.18 0.19
N GLU A 511 5.37 -27.19 0.12
CA GLU A 511 6.20 -28.05 -0.75
C GLU A 511 5.84 -27.91 -2.24
N LEU A 512 5.56 -26.68 -2.66
CA LEU A 512 5.18 -26.38 -4.04
C LEU A 512 6.39 -26.32 -4.97
N SER A 513 6.24 -26.83 -6.19
CA SER A 513 7.28 -26.74 -7.23
C SER A 513 7.30 -25.41 -7.97
N ARG A 514 6.18 -24.66 -7.97
CA ARG A 514 6.06 -23.38 -8.70
C ARG A 514 5.59 -22.24 -7.77
N PRO A 515 6.20 -21.04 -7.84
CA PRO A 515 5.80 -19.88 -7.04
C PRO A 515 4.34 -19.45 -7.22
N GLN A 516 3.87 -19.39 -8.46
CA GLN A 516 2.53 -18.92 -8.79
C GLN A 516 1.38 -19.76 -8.20
N ASP A 517 1.65 -21.03 -7.84
CA ASP A 517 0.65 -21.94 -7.27
C ASP A 517 0.29 -21.60 -5.82
N VAL A 518 1.13 -20.79 -5.15
CA VAL A 518 0.88 -20.28 -3.80
C VAL A 518 -0.49 -19.61 -3.68
N TRP A 519 -0.85 -18.80 -4.67
CA TRP A 519 -2.10 -18.04 -4.64
C TRP A 519 -3.33 -18.92 -4.86
N ALA A 520 -3.20 -20.00 -5.65
CA ALA A 520 -4.25 -21.01 -5.79
C ALA A 520 -4.48 -21.77 -4.47
N CYS A 521 -3.41 -22.03 -3.71
CA CYS A 521 -3.50 -22.74 -2.42
C CYS A 521 -4.30 -21.97 -1.35
N PHE A 522 -4.50 -20.66 -1.49
CA PHE A 522 -5.43 -19.90 -0.63
C PHE A 522 -6.91 -20.23 -0.89
N PHE A 523 -7.24 -20.94 -1.95
CA PHE A 523 -8.61 -21.35 -2.27
C PHE A 523 -8.84 -22.85 -2.07
N ILE A 524 -7.77 -23.66 -2.02
CA ILE A 524 -7.82 -25.08 -1.67
C ILE A 524 -7.90 -25.23 -0.14
N LEU A 525 -8.99 -25.80 0.39
CA LEU A 525 -9.25 -25.98 1.83
C LEU A 525 -8.14 -26.74 2.55
N SER A 526 -7.58 -27.80 1.95
CA SER A 526 -6.52 -28.58 2.57
C SER A 526 -5.24 -27.80 2.81
N PHE A 527 -4.83 -26.96 1.86
CA PHE A 527 -3.67 -26.07 2.04
C PHE A 527 -3.98 -24.94 3.00
N ARG A 528 -5.20 -24.37 2.93
CA ARG A 528 -5.66 -23.37 3.90
C ARG A 528 -5.65 -23.86 5.33
N LYS A 529 -5.86 -25.16 5.61
CA LYS A 529 -5.81 -25.73 6.98
C LYS A 529 -4.39 -25.91 7.50
N LYS A 530 -3.39 -26.03 6.62
CA LYS A 530 -2.00 -26.27 7.00
C LYS A 530 -1.39 -25.03 7.65
N LYS A 531 -0.91 -25.19 8.88
CA LYS A 531 -0.25 -24.12 9.65
C LYS A 531 1.04 -23.69 8.94
N LEU A 532 1.27 -22.37 8.88
CA LEU A 532 2.48 -21.78 8.35
C LEU A 532 3.47 -21.45 9.49
N LYS A 533 4.76 -21.43 9.16
CA LYS A 533 5.82 -20.98 10.07
C LYS A 533 6.01 -19.47 10.04
N SER A 534 5.62 -18.81 8.94
CA SER A 534 5.70 -17.36 8.77
C SER A 534 4.81 -16.65 9.78
N GLU A 535 5.35 -15.66 10.47
CA GLU A 535 4.63 -14.87 11.47
C GLU A 535 3.71 -13.84 10.84
N PHE A 536 4.11 -13.31 9.69
CA PHE A 536 3.28 -12.44 8.91
C PHE A 536 2.12 -13.18 8.22
N TRP A 537 2.42 -14.32 7.57
CA TRP A 537 1.43 -15.02 6.75
C TRP A 537 0.52 -15.97 7.52
N GLU A 538 0.93 -16.52 8.66
CA GLU A 538 0.07 -17.40 9.45
C GLU A 538 -1.22 -16.70 9.93
N PRO A 539 -1.18 -15.48 10.48
CA PRO A 539 -2.39 -14.72 10.79
C PRO A 539 -3.25 -14.39 9.57
N ILE A 540 -2.65 -14.09 8.42
CA ILE A 540 -3.37 -13.83 7.17
C ILE A 540 -4.10 -15.10 6.71
N ARG A 541 -3.42 -16.25 6.72
CA ARG A 541 -4.02 -17.56 6.42
C ARG A 541 -5.17 -17.88 7.38
N LYS A 542 -4.98 -17.71 8.69
CA LYS A 542 -6.07 -17.90 9.69
C LYS A 542 -7.25 -17.00 9.39
N ALA A 543 -7.00 -15.73 9.11
CA ALA A 543 -8.04 -14.76 8.80
C ALA A 543 -8.81 -15.14 7.54
N TRP A 544 -8.09 -15.58 6.50
CA TRP A 544 -8.66 -16.05 5.25
C TRP A 544 -9.47 -17.34 5.44
N HIS A 545 -8.91 -18.33 6.15
CA HIS A 545 -9.57 -19.60 6.45
C HIS A 545 -10.86 -19.44 7.27
N ARG A 546 -10.89 -18.48 8.20
CA ARG A 546 -12.07 -18.24 9.06
C ARG A 546 -13.27 -17.71 8.26
N TYR A 547 -13.03 -17.01 7.15
CA TYR A 547 -14.10 -16.41 6.34
C TYR A 547 -13.62 -16.20 4.89
N PRO A 548 -13.41 -17.31 4.15
CA PRO A 548 -13.05 -17.22 2.74
C PRO A 548 -14.26 -16.79 1.91
N PRO A 549 -14.08 -16.34 0.66
CA PRO A 549 -15.20 -16.29 -0.27
C PRO A 549 -15.80 -17.71 -0.40
N ASP A 550 -17.12 -17.79 -0.41
CA ASP A 550 -17.91 -19.03 -0.35
C ASP A 550 -18.73 -19.29 -1.61
N LEU A 551 -18.70 -18.37 -2.58
CA LEU A 551 -19.35 -18.53 -3.88
C LEU A 551 -18.33 -18.29 -5.00
N GLN A 552 -18.30 -19.21 -5.96
CA GLN A 552 -17.52 -19.11 -7.18
C GLN A 552 -18.43 -18.81 -8.36
N LYS A 553 -18.01 -17.90 -9.24
CA LYS A 553 -18.71 -17.63 -10.50
C LYS A 553 -18.44 -18.77 -11.48
N PRO A 554 -19.47 -19.38 -12.11
CA PRO A 554 -19.28 -20.35 -13.18
C PRO A 554 -18.47 -19.75 -14.33
N PRO A 555 -17.50 -20.50 -14.91
CA PRO A 555 -16.71 -20.00 -16.03
C PRO A 555 -17.58 -19.89 -17.29
N SER A 556 -17.33 -18.84 -18.06
CA SER A 556 -18.08 -18.50 -19.28
C SER A 556 -17.18 -18.28 -20.49
N SER A 557 -15.87 -18.50 -20.31
CA SER A 557 -14.88 -18.43 -21.38
C SER A 557 -13.82 -19.53 -21.25
N LYS A 558 -13.11 -19.80 -22.33
CA LYS A 558 -11.96 -20.73 -22.34
C LYS A 558 -10.94 -20.44 -21.24
N GLU A 559 -10.48 -19.20 -21.11
CA GLU A 559 -9.49 -18.87 -20.07
C GLU A 559 -10.06 -18.94 -18.65
N GLU A 560 -11.34 -18.67 -18.45
CA GLU A 560 -12.00 -18.87 -17.14
C GLU A 560 -12.09 -20.35 -16.77
N VAL A 561 -12.41 -21.22 -17.74
CA VAL A 561 -12.39 -22.69 -17.56
C VAL A 561 -10.96 -23.15 -17.25
N LEU A 562 -9.98 -22.74 -18.04
CA LEU A 562 -8.57 -23.13 -17.84
C LEU A 562 -8.00 -22.69 -16.49
N ASN A 563 -8.54 -21.62 -15.89
CA ASN A 563 -8.13 -21.14 -14.57
C ASN A 563 -8.82 -21.86 -13.40
N GLN A 564 -9.78 -22.74 -13.64
CA GLN A 564 -10.45 -23.50 -12.59
C GLN A 564 -9.47 -24.43 -11.86
N LEU A 565 -9.64 -24.53 -10.54
CA LEU A 565 -8.87 -25.45 -9.69
C LEU A 565 -9.31 -26.89 -9.95
N LEU A 566 -8.34 -27.81 -9.96
CA LEU A 566 -8.60 -29.25 -10.16
C LEU A 566 -9.08 -29.96 -8.90
N PHE A 567 -8.69 -29.46 -7.73
CA PHE A 567 -8.92 -30.11 -6.44
C PHE A 567 -9.77 -29.23 -5.53
N GLU A 568 -10.67 -29.86 -4.78
CA GLU A 568 -11.62 -29.21 -3.85
C GLU A 568 -12.43 -28.11 -4.54
N ASN A 569 -12.83 -28.43 -5.77
CA ASN A 569 -13.71 -27.61 -6.58
C ASN A 569 -15.06 -28.33 -6.68
N PRO A 570 -16.16 -27.75 -6.16
CA PRO A 570 -17.48 -28.38 -6.17
C PRO A 570 -18.03 -28.74 -7.56
N ALA A 571 -17.49 -28.12 -8.61
CA ALA A 571 -17.84 -28.44 -10.00
C ALA A 571 -17.10 -29.70 -10.53
N PHE A 572 -16.10 -30.21 -9.81
CA PHE A 572 -15.30 -31.40 -10.15
C PHE A 572 -15.51 -32.50 -9.11
N THR A 573 -16.48 -33.37 -9.39
CA THR A 573 -16.75 -34.53 -8.54
C THR A 573 -16.52 -35.83 -9.28
N ASP A 574 -16.16 -36.86 -8.54
CA ASP A 574 -16.17 -38.24 -9.04
C ASP A 574 -17.61 -38.71 -9.35
N PRO A 575 -17.79 -39.92 -9.94
CA PRO A 575 -19.12 -40.45 -10.24
C PRO A 575 -20.05 -40.63 -9.01
N SER A 576 -19.51 -40.56 -7.80
CA SER A 576 -20.30 -40.62 -6.54
C SER A 576 -20.68 -39.23 -6.01
N GLY A 577 -20.28 -38.16 -6.70
CA GLY A 577 -20.56 -36.78 -6.30
C GLY A 577 -19.57 -36.22 -5.27
N VAL A 578 -18.42 -36.87 -5.06
CA VAL A 578 -17.40 -36.43 -4.08
C VAL A 578 -16.30 -35.64 -4.79
N GLU A 579 -15.91 -34.50 -4.22
CA GLU A 579 -14.82 -33.67 -4.74
C GLU A 579 -13.46 -34.37 -4.66
N PHE A 580 -12.58 -34.12 -5.63
CA PHE A 580 -11.19 -34.58 -5.56
C PHE A 580 -10.40 -33.80 -4.51
N LEU A 581 -10.05 -34.45 -3.40
CA LEU A 581 -9.38 -33.81 -2.27
C LEU A 581 -7.87 -33.59 -2.50
N ALA A 582 -7.32 -32.57 -1.85
CA ALA A 582 -5.88 -32.30 -1.78
C ALA A 582 -5.32 -32.48 -0.35
N ASP A 583 -5.87 -33.43 0.40
CA ASP A 583 -5.41 -33.81 1.74
C ASP A 583 -4.60 -35.11 1.76
N ASP A 584 -4.32 -35.63 2.96
CA ASP A 584 -3.62 -36.90 3.19
C ASP A 584 -4.60 -38.07 3.44
N SER A 585 -5.88 -37.92 3.12
CA SER A 585 -6.86 -38.99 3.31
C SER A 585 -6.56 -40.19 2.40
N THR A 586 -6.95 -41.39 2.82
CA THR A 586 -6.73 -42.60 2.03
C THR A 586 -7.43 -42.50 0.68
N GLY A 587 -6.68 -42.65 -0.41
CA GLY A 587 -7.19 -42.51 -1.78
C GLY A 587 -7.07 -41.09 -2.37
N SER A 588 -6.75 -40.07 -1.55
CA SER A 588 -6.43 -38.73 -2.05
C SER A 588 -5.08 -38.72 -2.76
N PHE A 589 -5.02 -38.06 -3.91
CA PHE A 589 -3.80 -37.86 -4.69
C PHE A 589 -3.51 -36.38 -4.97
N GLY A 590 -4.50 -35.50 -4.74
CA GLY A 590 -4.43 -34.10 -5.18
C GLY A 590 -3.29 -33.33 -4.54
N ARG A 591 -2.96 -33.61 -3.27
CA ARG A 591 -1.83 -32.98 -2.60
C ARG A 591 -0.52 -33.21 -3.34
N ALA A 592 -0.24 -34.45 -3.73
CA ALA A 592 1.00 -34.81 -4.41
C ALA A 592 1.09 -34.17 -5.81
N TRP A 593 -0.05 -34.02 -6.49
CA TRP A 593 -0.16 -33.35 -7.79
C TRP A 593 0.07 -31.85 -7.67
N VAL A 594 -0.55 -31.19 -6.69
CA VAL A 594 -0.34 -29.76 -6.42
C VAL A 594 1.12 -29.46 -6.11
N LYS A 595 1.78 -30.29 -5.29
CA LYS A 595 3.23 -30.19 -5.01
C LYS A 595 4.11 -30.29 -6.27
N LYS A 596 3.64 -30.99 -7.31
CA LYS A 596 4.33 -31.16 -8.60
C LYS A 596 3.95 -30.10 -9.63
N GLY A 597 3.03 -29.18 -9.32
CA GLY A 597 2.62 -28.10 -10.22
C GLY A 597 1.48 -28.48 -11.15
N VAL A 598 0.62 -29.42 -10.74
CA VAL A 598 -0.67 -29.69 -11.39
C VAL A 598 -1.76 -29.20 -10.44
N VAL A 599 -2.30 -28.01 -10.71
CA VAL A 599 -3.20 -27.27 -9.79
C VAL A 599 -4.46 -26.80 -10.50
N ARG A 600 -4.34 -26.30 -11.73
CA ARG A 600 -5.43 -25.75 -12.53
C ARG A 600 -5.69 -26.59 -13.78
N MET A 601 -6.86 -26.43 -14.39
CA MET A 601 -7.18 -27.08 -15.66
C MET A 601 -6.15 -26.83 -16.76
N ALA A 602 -5.57 -25.62 -16.83
CA ALA A 602 -4.49 -25.27 -17.74
C ALA A 602 -3.25 -26.19 -17.63
N ASP A 603 -3.04 -26.84 -16.48
CA ASP A 603 -1.93 -27.76 -16.29
C ASP A 603 -2.14 -29.09 -17.03
N LEU A 604 -3.40 -29.47 -17.28
CA LEU A 604 -3.79 -30.68 -18.02
C LEU A 604 -4.21 -30.41 -19.47
N TRP A 605 -4.49 -29.16 -19.85
CA TRP A 605 -4.96 -28.80 -21.19
C TRP A 605 -3.85 -28.21 -22.07
N SER A 606 -3.82 -28.56 -23.35
CA SER A 606 -2.93 -27.96 -24.35
C SER A 606 -3.71 -27.00 -25.24
N SER A 607 -3.44 -25.70 -25.08
CA SER A 607 -4.03 -24.67 -25.95
C SER A 607 -3.58 -24.81 -27.40
N LEU A 608 -2.37 -25.35 -27.64
CA LEU A 608 -1.85 -25.61 -28.98
C LEU A 608 -2.59 -26.76 -29.67
N LEU A 609 -2.88 -27.84 -28.94
CA LEU A 609 -3.55 -29.01 -29.50
C LEU A 609 -5.08 -28.90 -29.46
N GLY A 610 -5.63 -27.88 -28.79
CA GLY A 610 -7.07 -27.77 -28.53
C GLY A 610 -7.64 -28.99 -27.82
N SER A 611 -6.84 -29.68 -27.01
CA SER A 611 -7.17 -30.96 -26.38
C SER A 611 -6.36 -31.18 -25.11
N TRP A 612 -6.66 -32.25 -24.37
CA TRP A 612 -5.88 -32.66 -23.21
C TRP A 612 -4.41 -32.93 -23.58
N LYS A 613 -3.49 -32.52 -22.71
CA LYS A 613 -2.07 -32.86 -22.88
C LYS A 613 -1.91 -34.38 -22.93
N PRO A 614 -1.01 -34.90 -23.79
CA PRO A 614 -0.70 -36.32 -23.83
C PRO A 614 -0.36 -36.87 -22.44
N LEU A 615 -0.85 -38.07 -22.12
CA LEU A 615 -0.59 -38.72 -20.82
C LEU A 615 0.91 -38.86 -20.52
N SER A 616 1.76 -38.97 -21.56
CA SER A 616 3.21 -38.98 -21.42
C SER A 616 3.76 -37.70 -20.78
N GLU A 617 3.21 -36.53 -21.10
CA GLU A 617 3.60 -35.25 -20.50
C GLU A 617 3.16 -35.19 -19.03
N ALA A 618 1.92 -35.59 -18.73
CA ALA A 618 1.44 -35.67 -17.36
C ALA A 618 2.29 -36.63 -16.51
N LYS A 619 2.64 -37.82 -17.04
CA LYS A 619 3.56 -38.77 -16.40
C LYS A 619 4.96 -38.20 -16.21
N ALA A 620 5.43 -37.34 -17.10
CA ALA A 620 6.73 -36.69 -16.97
C ALA A 620 6.75 -35.68 -15.80
N VAL A 621 5.72 -34.83 -15.69
CA VAL A 621 5.56 -33.87 -14.57
C VAL A 621 5.37 -34.61 -13.23
N LEU A 622 4.53 -35.64 -13.23
CA LEU A 622 4.14 -36.40 -12.04
C LEU A 622 5.05 -37.62 -11.78
N ARG A 623 6.28 -37.60 -12.30
CA ARG A 623 7.24 -38.70 -12.16
C ARG A 623 7.43 -39.07 -10.69
N GLY A 624 7.34 -40.38 -10.42
CA GLY A 624 7.49 -40.96 -9.08
C GLY A 624 6.17 -41.12 -8.30
N LEU A 625 5.04 -40.63 -8.84
CA LEU A 625 3.72 -40.89 -8.26
C LEU A 625 3.09 -42.15 -8.86
N GLN A 626 2.32 -42.87 -8.05
CA GLN A 626 1.57 -44.05 -8.47
C GLN A 626 0.18 -43.68 -8.98
N GLY A 627 -0.41 -44.54 -9.81
CA GLY A 627 -1.80 -44.37 -10.27
C GLY A 627 -2.04 -43.16 -11.18
N VAL A 628 -0.99 -42.52 -11.72
CA VAL A 628 -1.11 -41.27 -12.50
C VAL A 628 -2.12 -41.39 -13.63
N GLU A 629 -2.13 -42.50 -14.37
CA GLU A 629 -3.06 -42.72 -15.48
C GLU A 629 -4.52 -42.83 -15.03
N VAL A 630 -4.77 -43.53 -13.92
CA VAL A 630 -6.12 -43.70 -13.37
C VAL A 630 -6.65 -42.35 -12.89
N HIS A 631 -5.85 -41.63 -12.11
CA HIS A 631 -6.21 -40.31 -11.58
C HIS A 631 -6.37 -39.25 -12.68
N TRP A 632 -5.52 -39.29 -13.72
CA TRP A 632 -5.62 -38.39 -14.86
C TRP A 632 -6.94 -38.60 -15.59
N ARG A 633 -7.32 -39.84 -15.89
CA ARG A 633 -8.62 -40.16 -16.51
C ARG A 633 -9.77 -39.71 -15.64
N ALA A 634 -9.73 -40.00 -14.34
CA ALA A 634 -10.76 -39.58 -13.40
C ALA A 634 -10.98 -38.06 -13.42
N LEU A 635 -9.91 -37.27 -13.43
CA LEU A 635 -10.00 -35.81 -13.52
C LEU A 635 -10.54 -35.33 -14.86
N THR A 636 -10.07 -35.87 -15.99
CA THR A 636 -10.53 -35.46 -17.32
C THR A 636 -11.98 -35.84 -17.59
N ASP A 637 -12.41 -36.99 -17.07
CA ASP A 637 -13.78 -37.49 -17.22
C ASP A 637 -14.76 -36.67 -16.38
N ALA A 638 -14.34 -36.25 -15.17
CA ALA A 638 -15.13 -35.43 -14.25
C ALA A 638 -15.35 -33.98 -14.70
N VAL A 639 -14.68 -33.50 -15.76
CA VAL A 639 -14.91 -32.15 -16.29
C VAL A 639 -16.35 -32.06 -16.81
N PRO A 640 -17.15 -31.06 -16.36
CA PRO A 640 -18.52 -30.87 -16.83
C PRO A 640 -18.59 -30.75 -18.36
N GLN A 641 -19.63 -31.31 -18.97
CA GLN A 641 -19.78 -31.28 -20.44
C GLN A 641 -19.84 -29.84 -20.96
N GLU A 642 -20.56 -28.95 -20.28
CA GLU A 642 -20.63 -27.52 -20.61
C GLU A 642 -19.25 -26.86 -20.72
N TRP A 643 -18.29 -27.29 -19.89
CA TRP A 643 -16.92 -26.74 -19.92
C TRP A 643 -16.09 -27.35 -21.03
N LYS A 644 -16.31 -28.63 -21.36
CA LYS A 644 -15.72 -29.27 -22.55
C LYS A 644 -16.21 -28.58 -23.83
N ASP A 645 -17.48 -28.21 -23.88
CA ASP A 645 -18.06 -27.47 -24.99
C ASP A 645 -17.42 -26.07 -25.14
N ILE A 646 -17.26 -25.35 -24.02
CA ILE A 646 -16.52 -24.06 -23.99
C ILE A 646 -15.07 -24.21 -24.49
N LEU A 647 -14.38 -25.30 -24.13
CA LEU A 647 -13.01 -25.57 -24.55
C LEU A 647 -12.87 -25.98 -26.02
N GLY A 648 -13.96 -26.40 -26.66
CA GLY A 648 -14.01 -26.91 -28.03
C GLY A 648 -13.46 -25.95 -29.10
N PRO A 649 -13.24 -26.42 -30.34
CA PRO A 649 -12.58 -25.65 -31.41
C PRO A 649 -13.34 -24.37 -31.81
N GLU A 650 -14.66 -24.35 -31.67
CA GLU A 650 -15.50 -23.15 -31.81
C GLU A 650 -15.26 -22.23 -30.60
N GLY A 651 -14.28 -21.32 -30.71
CA GLY A 651 -13.90 -20.42 -29.63
C GLY A 651 -15.09 -19.63 -29.06
N SER A 652 -15.38 -19.82 -27.77
CA SER A 652 -16.22 -18.91 -27.01
C SER A 652 -15.44 -17.60 -26.81
N ASP A 653 -15.56 -16.67 -27.75
CA ASP A 653 -15.18 -15.27 -27.54
C ASP A 653 -16.42 -14.46 -27.15
N PRO A 654 -16.92 -14.62 -25.91
CA PRO A 654 -18.18 -14.00 -25.52
C PRO A 654 -18.11 -12.48 -25.59
N ALA A 655 -19.21 -11.88 -26.04
CA ALA A 655 -19.43 -10.45 -25.92
C ALA A 655 -19.24 -9.98 -24.46
N GLY A 656 -18.67 -8.78 -24.29
CA GLY A 656 -18.38 -8.15 -23.00
C GLY A 656 -17.01 -8.49 -22.41
N PHE A 657 -16.30 -9.48 -22.95
CA PHE A 657 -14.96 -9.86 -22.46
C PHE A 657 -13.86 -8.99 -23.03
N TRP A 658 -12.74 -8.94 -22.30
CA TRP A 658 -11.58 -8.12 -22.64
C TRP A 658 -10.42 -8.99 -23.08
N TYR A 659 -9.62 -8.49 -24.02
CA TYR A 659 -8.56 -9.23 -24.69
C TYR A 659 -7.31 -8.37 -24.88
N VAL A 660 -6.13 -9.00 -24.78
CA VAL A 660 -4.81 -8.40 -25.01
C VAL A 660 -4.36 -8.75 -26.43
N PRO A 661 -4.16 -7.76 -27.33
CA PRO A 661 -3.72 -8.01 -28.70
C PRO A 661 -2.28 -8.53 -28.75
N GLN A 662 -1.98 -9.45 -29.67
CA GLN A 662 -0.65 -10.08 -29.79
C GLN A 662 0.37 -9.30 -30.66
N LEU A 663 -0.10 -8.42 -31.56
CA LEU A 663 0.68 -7.92 -32.71
C LEU A 663 1.16 -6.45 -32.65
N GLU A 664 0.79 -5.66 -31.64
CA GLU A 664 1.26 -4.27 -31.56
C GLU A 664 2.55 -4.18 -30.74
N ARG A 665 3.70 -4.15 -31.44
CA ARG A 665 5.03 -3.87 -30.88
C ARG A 665 5.24 -2.40 -30.50
N GLU A 666 4.22 -1.55 -30.65
CA GLU A 666 4.25 -0.16 -30.22
C GLU A 666 3.06 0.10 -29.27
N GLU A 667 3.40 0.28 -27.99
CA GLU A 667 2.56 0.57 -26.81
C GLU A 667 1.84 -0.63 -26.15
N ASP A 668 2.43 -1.18 -25.06
CA ASP A 668 1.87 -2.16 -24.10
C ASP A 668 0.56 -1.70 -23.38
N SER A 669 -0.30 -0.93 -24.05
CA SER A 669 -1.38 -0.16 -23.44
C SER A 669 -2.75 -0.41 -24.06
N VAL A 670 -2.90 -1.19 -25.13
CA VAL A 670 -4.22 -1.37 -25.76
C VAL A 670 -4.92 -2.65 -25.30
N LEU A 671 -6.21 -2.56 -25.01
CA LEU A 671 -7.12 -3.69 -24.81
C LEU A 671 -8.26 -3.67 -25.82
N TRP A 672 -8.75 -4.85 -26.18
CA TRP A 672 -9.94 -5.03 -26.99
C TRP A 672 -11.09 -5.51 -26.12
N LYS A 673 -12.24 -4.84 -26.17
CA LYS A 673 -13.49 -5.34 -25.59
C LYS A 673 -14.35 -5.94 -26.69
N MET A 674 -14.71 -7.21 -26.56
CA MET A 674 -15.53 -7.93 -27.53
C MET A 674 -16.97 -7.41 -27.49
N LEU A 675 -17.52 -6.95 -28.62
CA LEU A 675 -18.92 -6.55 -28.72
C LEU A 675 -19.78 -7.69 -29.29
N GLU A 676 -19.41 -8.20 -30.47
CA GLU A 676 -20.09 -9.32 -31.12
C GLU A 676 -19.21 -10.02 -32.15
N ILE A 677 -19.58 -11.26 -32.48
CA ILE A 677 -19.05 -12.00 -33.62
C ILE A 677 -20.04 -11.83 -34.77
N LEU A 678 -19.57 -11.29 -35.89
CA LEU A 678 -20.38 -11.07 -37.08
C LEU A 678 -20.61 -12.38 -37.85
N PRO A 679 -21.66 -12.48 -38.69
CA PRO A 679 -21.90 -13.66 -39.52
C PRO A 679 -20.73 -14.05 -40.44
N SER A 680 -19.85 -13.10 -40.79
CA SER A 680 -18.63 -13.34 -41.56
C SER A 680 -17.53 -14.04 -40.76
N GLY A 681 -17.70 -14.24 -39.46
CA GLY A 681 -16.67 -14.68 -38.52
C GLY A 681 -15.76 -13.54 -38.03
N PHE A 682 -15.95 -12.30 -38.47
CA PHE A 682 -15.18 -11.15 -37.98
C PHE A 682 -15.66 -10.70 -36.61
N ARG A 683 -14.77 -10.08 -35.83
CA ARG A 683 -15.06 -9.63 -34.47
C ARG A 683 -15.21 -8.12 -34.45
N ARG A 684 -16.37 -7.59 -34.03
CA ARG A 684 -16.53 -6.16 -33.77
C ARG A 684 -16.09 -5.88 -32.33
N ILE A 685 -15.06 -5.05 -32.15
CA ILE A 685 -14.47 -4.74 -30.84
C ILE A 685 -14.46 -3.24 -30.56
N GLU A 686 -14.43 -2.87 -29.29
CA GLU A 686 -13.96 -1.54 -28.85
C GLU A 686 -12.46 -1.62 -28.54
N ARG A 687 -11.68 -0.63 -29.00
CA ARG A 687 -10.28 -0.44 -28.60
C ARG A 687 -10.22 0.52 -27.42
N TRP A 688 -9.46 0.15 -26.40
CA TRP A 688 -9.27 0.94 -25.20
C TRP A 688 -7.79 1.13 -24.91
N LYS A 689 -7.37 2.35 -24.59
CA LYS A 689 -6.01 2.68 -24.18
C LYS A 689 -5.91 2.67 -22.66
N CYS A 690 -4.86 2.04 -22.15
CA CYS A 690 -4.52 1.94 -20.74
C CYS A 690 -3.49 3.02 -20.41
N GLU A 691 -3.89 3.97 -19.59
CA GLU A 691 -3.13 5.17 -19.30
C GLU A 691 -2.69 5.21 -17.84
N GLY A 692 -1.46 5.69 -17.67
CA GLY A 692 -0.87 6.03 -16.38
C GLY A 692 -0.67 4.85 -15.42
N PRO A 693 -0.20 5.14 -14.20
CA PRO A 693 0.15 4.14 -13.17
C PRO A 693 -1.07 3.47 -12.53
N GLU A 694 -2.27 4.01 -12.76
CA GLU A 694 -3.51 3.47 -12.21
C GLU A 694 -4.12 2.39 -13.13
N ASN A 695 -3.50 2.12 -14.28
CA ASN A 695 -4.00 1.24 -15.35
C ASN A 695 -5.43 1.60 -15.80
N THR A 696 -5.72 2.91 -15.90
CA THR A 696 -7.06 3.41 -16.24
C THR A 696 -7.31 3.30 -17.72
N LEU A 697 -8.51 2.90 -18.13
CA LEU A 697 -8.87 2.71 -19.53
C LEU A 697 -9.66 3.89 -20.10
N SER A 698 -9.26 4.34 -21.29
CA SER A 698 -9.94 5.36 -22.11
C SER A 698 -10.35 4.73 -23.46
N LEU A 699 -11.59 5.00 -23.91
CA LEU A 699 -12.11 4.46 -25.17
C LEU A 699 -11.45 5.18 -26.36
N MET A 700 -10.89 4.40 -27.29
CA MET A 700 -10.30 4.91 -28.54
C MET A 700 -11.30 4.88 -29.71
N GLY A 701 -12.24 3.94 -29.69
CA GLY A 701 -13.26 3.76 -30.74
C GLY A 701 -13.54 2.29 -31.05
N GLU A 702 -14.46 2.06 -31.98
CA GLU A 702 -14.86 0.72 -32.43
C GLU A 702 -14.18 0.34 -33.75
N VAL A 703 -13.80 -0.94 -33.87
CA VAL A 703 -13.14 -1.48 -35.07
C VAL A 703 -13.63 -2.92 -35.33
N THR A 704 -13.60 -3.36 -36.58
CA THR A 704 -13.83 -4.76 -36.94
C THR A 704 -12.51 -5.47 -37.22
N ILE A 705 -12.22 -6.53 -36.48
CA ILE A 705 -11.01 -7.35 -36.61
C ILE A 705 -11.32 -8.58 -37.46
N GLN A 706 -10.57 -8.74 -38.55
CA GLN A 706 -10.70 -9.87 -39.47
C GLN A 706 -9.87 -11.08 -39.02
N LEU A 707 -8.65 -10.84 -38.51
CA LEU A 707 -7.75 -11.87 -38.02
C LEU A 707 -7.81 -11.95 -36.49
N TRP A 708 -8.45 -13.00 -35.96
CA TRP A 708 -8.57 -13.24 -34.53
C TRP A 708 -7.63 -14.36 -34.09
N ASP A 709 -6.37 -14.01 -33.85
CA ASP A 709 -5.30 -14.95 -33.49
C ASP A 709 -5.36 -15.38 -32.01
N ASN A 710 -6.55 -15.77 -31.52
CA ASN A 710 -6.82 -16.18 -30.14
C ASN A 710 -6.09 -15.31 -29.09
N PRO A 711 -6.35 -13.99 -29.06
CA PRO A 711 -5.73 -13.09 -28.10
C PRO A 711 -6.04 -13.54 -26.66
N ALA A 712 -5.10 -13.31 -25.75
CA ALA A 712 -5.28 -13.72 -24.37
C ALA A 712 -6.33 -12.82 -23.70
N GLN A 713 -7.15 -13.36 -22.80
CA GLN A 713 -8.14 -12.56 -22.08
C GLN A 713 -7.47 -11.62 -21.09
N ALA A 714 -8.13 -10.52 -20.77
CA ALA A 714 -7.73 -9.56 -19.75
C ALA A 714 -8.87 -9.41 -18.74
N ARG A 715 -8.53 -9.03 -17.50
CA ARG A 715 -9.53 -8.69 -16.49
C ARG A 715 -9.59 -7.20 -16.26
N VAL A 716 -10.75 -6.62 -16.52
CA VAL A 716 -11.06 -5.21 -16.29
C VAL A 716 -12.11 -5.12 -15.20
N VAL A 717 -11.89 -4.25 -14.22
CA VAL A 717 -12.82 -4.01 -13.11
C VAL A 717 -13.19 -2.53 -13.03
N GLU A 718 -14.38 -2.27 -12.53
CA GLU A 718 -14.82 -0.92 -12.21
C GLU A 718 -14.34 -0.50 -10.83
N VAL A 719 -13.67 0.65 -10.78
CA VAL A 719 -13.22 1.27 -9.54
C VAL A 719 -13.98 2.58 -9.34
N ARG A 720 -14.64 2.73 -8.19
CA ARG A 720 -15.33 3.98 -7.85
C ARG A 720 -14.32 5.12 -7.71
N SER A 721 -14.53 6.20 -8.46
CA SER A 721 -13.77 7.45 -8.27
C SER A 721 -14.05 8.07 -6.90
N ARG A 722 -13.16 8.95 -6.44
CA ARG A 722 -13.41 9.83 -5.29
C ARG A 722 -14.53 10.84 -5.58
N SER A 723 -14.85 11.08 -6.85
CA SER A 723 -16.05 11.82 -7.26
C SER A 723 -17.25 10.87 -7.27
N PRO A 724 -18.40 11.22 -6.66
CA PRO A 724 -19.57 10.34 -6.57
C PRO A 724 -20.17 9.88 -7.91
N SER A 725 -19.80 10.50 -9.03
CA SER A 725 -20.48 10.36 -10.33
C SER A 725 -19.68 9.66 -11.43
N ALA A 726 -18.43 9.22 -11.20
CA ALA A 726 -17.61 8.60 -12.25
C ALA A 726 -17.06 7.23 -11.80
N THR A 727 -17.40 6.18 -12.53
CA THR A 727 -16.73 4.88 -12.47
C THR A 727 -15.58 4.86 -13.46
N ILE A 728 -14.44 4.31 -13.02
CA ILE A 728 -13.22 4.23 -13.84
C ILE A 728 -12.95 2.75 -14.12
N LEU A 729 -12.76 2.40 -15.38
CA LEU A 729 -12.36 1.05 -15.78
C LEU A 729 -10.85 0.88 -15.58
N THR A 730 -10.44 -0.22 -14.97
CA THR A 730 -9.04 -0.51 -14.65
C THR A 730 -8.63 -1.90 -15.10
N TRP A 731 -7.52 -2.00 -15.85
CA TRP A 731 -6.91 -3.29 -16.20
C TRP A 731 -6.11 -3.85 -15.02
N VAL A 732 -6.58 -4.99 -14.49
CA VAL A 732 -5.95 -5.70 -13.38
C VAL A 732 -4.58 -6.25 -13.78
N GLY A 733 -3.54 -5.91 -13.01
CA GLY A 733 -2.18 -6.42 -13.17
C GLY A 733 -1.44 -6.02 -14.46
N ARG A 734 -2.09 -5.31 -15.40
CA ARG A 734 -1.60 -5.06 -16.76
C ARG A 734 -1.06 -6.33 -17.44
N LYS A 735 -1.73 -7.46 -17.18
CA LYS A 735 -1.34 -8.80 -17.63
C LYS A 735 -2.58 -9.55 -18.14
N PRO A 736 -2.38 -10.52 -19.05
CA PRO A 736 -3.42 -11.48 -19.40
C PRO A 736 -3.97 -12.23 -18.17
N LEU A 737 -5.25 -12.63 -18.24
CA LEU A 737 -5.98 -13.37 -17.21
C LEU A 737 -5.25 -14.67 -16.83
N LYS A 738 -4.77 -15.43 -17.82
CA LYS A 738 -3.92 -16.63 -17.59
C LYS A 738 -2.63 -16.40 -16.78
N LEU A 739 -2.16 -15.15 -16.68
CA LEU A 739 -0.97 -14.78 -15.90
C LEU A 739 -1.31 -14.08 -14.57
N LEU A 740 -2.59 -13.91 -14.23
CA LEU A 740 -3.00 -13.36 -12.95
C LEU A 740 -2.84 -14.40 -11.83
N SER A 741 -2.26 -13.96 -10.72
CA SER A 741 -2.15 -14.75 -9.49
C SER A 741 -3.53 -15.19 -8.99
N ILE A 742 -4.48 -14.25 -8.95
CA ILE A 742 -5.88 -14.47 -8.55
C ILE A 742 -6.77 -13.65 -9.47
N ASP A 743 -7.83 -14.25 -10.00
CA ASP A 743 -8.89 -13.51 -10.69
C ASP A 743 -9.85 -12.86 -9.66
N PRO A 744 -9.89 -11.53 -9.56
CA PRO A 744 -10.68 -10.85 -8.54
C PRO A 744 -12.20 -10.84 -8.84
N THR A 745 -12.63 -11.45 -9.94
CA THR A 745 -14.05 -11.58 -10.32
C THR A 745 -14.58 -13.01 -10.16
N ALA A 746 -13.70 -13.99 -9.96
CA ALA A 746 -14.08 -15.40 -9.87
C ALA A 746 -14.76 -15.76 -8.54
N TRP A 747 -14.57 -14.94 -7.49
CA TRP A 747 -14.94 -15.29 -6.12
C TRP A 747 -15.73 -14.17 -5.42
N THR A 748 -16.76 -14.55 -4.69
CA THR A 748 -17.63 -13.64 -3.93
C THR A 748 -17.97 -14.19 -2.55
N TRP A 749 -18.37 -13.30 -1.63
CA TRP A 749 -18.99 -13.67 -0.36
C TRP A 749 -20.52 -13.59 -0.47
N ALA A 750 -21.19 -14.66 -0.06
CA ALA A 750 -22.64 -14.75 -0.03
C ALA A 750 -23.26 -13.65 0.84
N PRO A 751 -24.34 -13.00 0.38
CA PRO A 751 -25.06 -12.01 1.18
C PRO A 751 -25.83 -12.68 2.32
N LYS A 752 -26.16 -11.91 3.37
CA LYS A 752 -27.00 -12.41 4.48
C LYS A 752 -28.48 -12.48 4.10
N ALA A 753 -28.93 -11.58 3.21
CA ALA A 753 -30.32 -11.45 2.78
C ALA A 753 -30.42 -11.42 1.25
N PRO A 754 -31.52 -11.90 0.64
CA PRO A 754 -31.68 -11.93 -0.82
C PRO A 754 -31.57 -10.56 -1.50
N GLU A 755 -31.89 -9.48 -0.79
CA GLU A 755 -31.87 -8.11 -1.30
C GLU A 755 -30.48 -7.44 -1.23
N GLU A 756 -29.51 -8.05 -0.52
CA GLU A 756 -28.14 -7.52 -0.44
C GLU A 756 -27.28 -8.07 -1.59
N GLU A 757 -26.46 -7.21 -2.21
CA GLU A 757 -25.48 -7.65 -3.22
C GLU A 757 -24.36 -8.49 -2.60
N ALA A 758 -23.97 -9.57 -3.28
CA ALA A 758 -22.79 -10.35 -2.95
C ALA A 758 -21.52 -9.46 -3.00
N LEU A 759 -20.64 -9.60 -2.01
CA LEU A 759 -19.39 -8.85 -2.00
C LEU A 759 -18.40 -9.54 -2.95
N VAL A 760 -18.05 -8.90 -4.06
CA VAL A 760 -17.02 -9.40 -4.98
C VAL A 760 -15.62 -9.00 -4.48
N MET A 761 -14.61 -9.83 -4.75
CA MET A 761 -13.24 -9.59 -4.27
C MET A 761 -12.66 -8.22 -4.62
N HIS A 762 -12.78 -7.74 -5.86
CA HIS A 762 -12.28 -6.40 -6.22
C HIS A 762 -13.02 -5.24 -5.51
N LYS A 763 -14.23 -5.47 -4.98
CA LYS A 763 -15.00 -4.49 -4.20
C LYS A 763 -14.72 -4.57 -2.70
N TYR A 764 -13.84 -5.48 -2.27
CA TYR A 764 -13.53 -5.67 -0.86
C TYR A 764 -12.85 -4.43 -0.29
N LEU A 765 -13.51 -3.81 0.69
CA LEU A 765 -12.94 -2.81 1.58
C LEU A 765 -12.93 -3.40 2.99
N VAL A 766 -11.95 -3.03 3.82
CA VAL A 766 -11.87 -3.49 5.22
C VAL A 766 -13.18 -3.27 5.99
N ALA A 767 -13.89 -2.16 5.72
CA ALA A 767 -15.20 -1.89 6.30
C ALA A 767 -16.29 -2.88 5.82
N ALA A 768 -16.33 -3.19 4.53
CA ALA A 768 -17.25 -4.18 3.98
C ALA A 768 -16.95 -5.58 4.51
N GLY A 769 -15.67 -6.00 4.52
CA GLY A 769 -15.26 -7.29 5.08
C GLY A 769 -15.55 -7.43 6.58
N TYR A 770 -15.39 -6.36 7.35
CA TYR A 770 -15.77 -6.33 8.76
C TYR A 770 -17.29 -6.46 8.95
N LYS A 771 -18.09 -5.73 8.15
CA LYS A 771 -19.56 -5.80 8.19
C LYS A 771 -20.05 -7.21 7.83
N GLN A 772 -19.50 -7.79 6.75
CA GLN A 772 -19.77 -9.17 6.31
C GLN A 772 -19.54 -10.18 7.43
N TYR A 773 -18.40 -10.06 8.12
CA TYR A 773 -18.10 -10.94 9.25
C TYR A 773 -19.10 -10.80 10.40
N ILE A 774 -19.52 -9.58 10.75
CA ILE A 774 -20.52 -9.33 11.80
C ILE A 774 -21.89 -9.87 11.39
N GLN A 775 -22.28 -9.70 10.13
CA GLN A 775 -23.60 -10.09 9.64
C GLN A 775 -23.88 -11.58 9.81
N LYS A 776 -22.86 -12.47 9.74
CA LYS A 776 -23.06 -13.91 10.01
C LYS A 776 -23.32 -14.25 11.49
N LEU A 777 -23.20 -13.29 12.41
CA LEU A 777 -23.56 -13.48 13.82
C LEU A 777 -25.05 -13.12 14.04
N LYS A 778 -25.67 -13.77 15.02
CA LYS A 778 -27.03 -13.41 15.47
C LYS A 778 -27.00 -12.03 16.14
N SER A 779 -27.80 -11.10 15.63
CA SER A 779 -27.88 -9.75 16.18
C SER A 779 -28.63 -9.72 17.52
N PRO A 780 -28.40 -8.72 18.37
CA PRO A 780 -29.16 -8.55 19.61
C PRO A 780 -30.67 -8.53 19.38
N VAL A 781 -31.11 -7.86 18.30
CA VAL A 781 -32.52 -7.82 17.89
C VAL A 781 -33.02 -9.19 17.44
N GLU A 782 -32.25 -9.93 16.64
CA GLU A 782 -32.58 -11.30 16.21
C GLU A 782 -32.70 -12.28 17.39
N VAL A 783 -31.99 -12.04 18.49
CA VAL A 783 -32.07 -12.86 19.71
C VAL A 783 -33.20 -12.38 20.63
N ALA A 784 -33.43 -11.07 20.73
CA ALA A 784 -34.38 -10.49 21.68
C ALA A 784 -35.83 -10.61 21.21
N ILE A 785 -36.12 -10.40 19.92
CA ILE A 785 -37.50 -10.43 19.39
C ILE A 785 -38.18 -11.78 19.66
N PRO A 786 -37.59 -12.95 19.31
CA PRO A 786 -38.24 -14.24 19.55
C PRO A 786 -38.43 -14.53 21.05
N ARG A 787 -37.50 -14.08 21.90
CA ARG A 787 -37.64 -14.22 23.35
C ARG A 787 -38.78 -13.39 23.91
N TRP A 788 -38.94 -12.16 23.41
CA TRP A 788 -40.03 -11.29 23.83
C TRP A 788 -41.38 -11.81 23.34
N GLN A 789 -41.45 -12.30 22.10
CA GLN A 789 -42.64 -12.96 21.56
C GLN A 789 -43.04 -14.19 22.37
N ALA A 790 -42.09 -15.05 22.76
CA ALA A 790 -42.38 -16.22 23.59
C ALA A 790 -42.97 -15.85 24.96
N VAL A 791 -42.44 -14.81 25.62
CA VAL A 791 -43.00 -14.32 26.90
C VAL A 791 -44.40 -13.75 26.70
N CYS A 792 -44.63 -12.97 25.65
CA CYS A 792 -45.97 -12.43 25.39
C CYS A 792 -46.97 -13.52 24.98
N GLU A 793 -46.54 -14.59 24.31
CA GLU A 793 -47.39 -15.75 23.99
C GLU A 793 -47.74 -16.56 25.26
N GLU A 794 -46.79 -16.74 26.19
CA GLU A 794 -47.04 -17.34 27.51
C GLU A 794 -48.02 -16.48 28.33
N ASP A 795 -47.83 -15.16 28.40
CA ASP A 795 -48.76 -14.24 29.09
C ASP A 795 -50.16 -14.23 28.44
N LEU A 796 -50.25 -14.42 27.12
CA LEU A 796 -51.52 -14.54 26.38
C LEU A 796 -52.18 -15.92 26.54
N LEU A 797 -51.43 -16.96 26.89
CA LEU A 797 -51.95 -18.29 27.20
C LEU A 797 -52.39 -18.39 28.67
N GLU A 798 -51.65 -17.78 29.60
CA GLU A 798 -52.04 -17.67 31.01
C GLU A 798 -53.27 -16.76 31.20
N SER A 799 -53.41 -15.68 30.44
CA SER A 799 -54.63 -14.86 30.47
C SER A 799 -55.85 -15.53 29.82
N LYS A 800 -55.67 -16.58 29.01
CA LYS A 800 -56.77 -17.40 28.46
C LYS A 800 -57.20 -18.54 29.39
N SER A 801 -56.43 -18.88 30.42
CA SER A 801 -56.85 -19.85 31.45
C SER A 801 -57.58 -19.20 32.63
N GLU A 802 -57.61 -17.86 32.70
CA GLU A 802 -58.38 -17.07 33.68
C GLU A 802 -59.71 -16.49 33.15
N PHE A 803 -60.16 -16.88 31.95
CA PHE A 803 -61.48 -16.51 31.39
C PHE A 803 -62.40 -17.69 31.16
#